data_AF-W4H7F4-F1
#
_entry.id   AF-W4H7F4-F1
#
_cell.length_a   1.000
_cell.length_b   1.000
_cell.length_c   1.000
_cell.angle_alpha   90.00
_cell.angle_beta   90.00
_cell.angle_gamma   90.00
#
_symmetry.space_group_name_H-M   'P 1'
#
loop_
_entity.id
_entity.type
_entity.pdbx_description
1 polymer ?
#
loop_
_entity_poly.entity_id
_entity_poly.type
_entity_poly.pdbx_seq_one_letter_code
_entity_poly.pdbx_strand_id
1 'polypeptide(L)'
;MSSELPWNRLVGMLAAHTATGVVFWALIDQLPRDVYWFCLQEMNLSSKLAFLGLLFLLPLILVNHKLRLAAAQYGSVLDAMGLLCLFVRFHIDTTFHLVMCCIGLVLVTAARLSLWSFARHLKALSSDGSVTAATLSVTGLMLANFVTLALRWGNKSLNPVVPGLADALVTVVVCQLPVALACVYLFYYRPHPLLASPVSTRHAWWRSVGSITSIPLVVFVTQWVFGAPTAVSRWLGVSTEYSWLVLLAYSTGAVVPQVLPRFVMSIVWTTGLLCFCSTAKVDVQLVGSACMAMALPSLWIDLVPPIGYAPLASNVSATQLVSATVMSGSVLPNDKSTPSPHTGRAHSADSLQTHASPSSGSMSTGLCVTTCLGTLAYILLTALTIILTCYDYLPDELRFLRGQRYPLLLAVGLLLSAANALTLIRSRHRRHCRFVRWTSMHALRAVVVTGLLVGVLCPVAIVRLVINHSSGQVSPSNTLLGVPSDFRVFSFNVYQGFNRAGLTNFQPILTAIQDYEPHMVALQESDTMQAGSGAIDMTDFLAQELGMYSYAHPRTVEDSFGCTFLSVFPIVEAQSTGVILPSPRGENACMQMVAVDVHGTAVTVVNVHLGNDGMSEKQTQLDVVARTILSRPINGPLLVVGDFNTRNNTAQYRSFVQNAGHVRDAGSAANCRQSFNDTSVPIEYMFYSNVTCVQFDYPHTYPQDETADSFPRIGHFTLP
;
A
#
# COMPACT_ATOMS: atom_id res chain seq x y z
N MET A 1 -6.19 -10.90 -43.60
CA MET A 1 -5.08 -10.08 -43.07
C MET A 1 -5.65 -9.20 -41.97
N SER A 2 -5.36 -9.47 -40.69
CA SER A 2 -5.77 -8.56 -39.61
C SER A 2 -4.80 -7.40 -39.57
N SER A 3 -5.24 -6.20 -39.95
CA SER A 3 -4.45 -4.98 -39.81
C SER A 3 -4.12 -4.78 -38.33
N GLU A 4 -2.83 -4.81 -38.00
CA GLU A 4 -2.30 -4.39 -36.71
C GLU A 4 -2.85 -3.00 -36.35
N LEU A 5 -3.24 -2.80 -35.10
CA LEU A 5 -3.70 -1.47 -34.67
C LEU A 5 -2.53 -0.48 -34.79
N PRO A 6 -2.80 0.78 -35.20
CA PRO A 6 -1.79 1.82 -35.22
C PRO A 6 -1.07 1.94 -33.87
N TRP A 7 0.26 2.07 -33.92
CA TRP A 7 1.12 2.06 -32.73
C TRP A 7 0.70 3.11 -31.68
N ASN A 8 0.38 4.32 -32.12
CA ASN A 8 -0.11 5.40 -31.27
C ASN A 8 -1.39 5.02 -30.49
N ARG A 9 -2.29 4.22 -31.09
CA ARG A 9 -3.49 3.74 -30.40
C ARG A 9 -3.14 2.74 -29.31
N LEU A 10 -2.20 1.82 -29.56
CA LEU A 10 -1.73 0.86 -28.56
C LEU A 10 -1.10 1.59 -27.35
N VAL A 11 -0.27 2.62 -27.62
CA VAL A 11 0.33 3.47 -26.58
C VAL A 11 -0.75 4.17 -25.76
N GLY A 12 -1.71 4.82 -26.42
CA GLY A 12 -2.83 5.47 -25.77
C GLY A 12 -3.67 4.52 -24.91
N MET A 13 -3.91 3.29 -25.37
CA MET A 13 -4.67 2.29 -24.60
C MET A 13 -3.90 1.82 -23.37
N LEU A 14 -2.58 1.60 -23.47
CA LEU A 14 -1.78 1.23 -22.29
C LEU A 14 -1.76 2.38 -21.27
N ALA A 15 -1.51 3.61 -21.72
CA ALA A 15 -1.53 4.80 -20.87
C ALA A 15 -2.89 4.98 -20.18
N ALA A 16 -4.00 4.76 -20.90
CA ALA A 16 -5.32 4.86 -20.32
C ALA A 16 -5.60 3.75 -19.27
N HIS A 17 -5.14 2.51 -19.52
CA HIS A 17 -5.20 1.46 -18.50
C HIS A 17 -4.31 1.74 -17.28
N THR A 18 -3.18 2.42 -17.47
CA THR A 18 -2.35 2.92 -16.37
C THR A 18 -3.10 3.96 -15.56
N ALA A 19 -3.71 4.95 -16.21
CA ALA A 19 -4.49 5.98 -15.53
C ALA A 19 -5.66 5.38 -14.71
N THR A 20 -6.48 4.50 -15.30
CA THR A 20 -7.57 3.86 -14.51
C THR A 20 -7.05 2.93 -13.42
N GLY A 21 -5.84 2.37 -13.58
CA GLY A 21 -5.14 1.61 -12.54
C GLY A 21 -4.83 2.41 -11.28
N VAL A 22 -4.61 3.72 -11.40
CA VAL A 22 -4.29 4.58 -10.24
C VAL A 22 -5.48 4.66 -9.29
N VAL A 23 -6.70 4.65 -9.81
CA VAL A 23 -7.94 4.61 -9.01
C VAL A 23 -8.03 3.33 -8.18
N PHE A 24 -7.65 2.19 -8.75
CA PHE A 24 -7.62 0.93 -8.01
C PHE A 24 -6.66 1.00 -6.81
N TRP A 25 -5.45 1.52 -7.02
CA TRP A 25 -4.48 1.67 -5.94
C TRP A 25 -4.94 2.69 -4.90
N ALA A 26 -5.52 3.81 -5.31
CA ALA A 26 -6.06 4.79 -4.37
C ALA A 26 -7.17 4.20 -3.46
N LEU A 27 -8.09 3.42 -4.03
CA LEU A 27 -9.15 2.74 -3.27
C LEU A 27 -8.59 1.65 -2.35
N ILE A 28 -7.59 0.90 -2.82
CA ILE A 28 -7.05 -0.19 -2.01
C ILE A 28 -6.30 0.34 -0.80
N ASP A 29 -5.55 1.44 -0.97
CA ASP A 29 -4.84 2.12 0.11
C ASP A 29 -5.79 2.77 1.12
N GLN A 30 -6.97 3.22 0.66
CA GLN A 30 -7.98 3.82 1.51
C GLN A 30 -8.73 2.79 2.36
N LEU A 31 -9.01 1.60 1.83
CA LEU A 31 -9.86 0.62 2.49
C LEU A 31 -9.38 0.24 3.92
N PRO A 32 -8.10 -0.11 4.16
CA PRO A 32 -7.62 -0.39 5.51
C PRO A 32 -7.79 0.79 6.46
N ARG A 33 -7.61 2.02 5.94
CA ARG A 33 -7.73 3.26 6.71
C ARG A 33 -9.16 3.51 7.18
N ASP A 34 -10.10 3.34 6.26
CA ASP A 34 -11.51 3.44 6.57
C ASP A 34 -11.88 2.34 7.59
N VAL A 35 -11.53 1.08 7.33
CA VAL A 35 -11.78 -0.05 8.25
C VAL A 35 -11.22 0.22 9.65
N TYR A 36 -9.98 0.70 9.73
CA TYR A 36 -9.32 0.96 10.99
C TYR A 36 -10.06 2.01 11.82
N TRP A 37 -10.40 3.14 11.20
CA TRP A 37 -11.10 4.22 11.87
C TRP A 37 -12.47 3.79 12.42
N PHE A 38 -13.23 2.93 11.73
CA PHE A 38 -14.49 2.41 12.31
C PHE A 38 -14.27 1.57 13.55
N CYS A 39 -13.21 0.75 13.56
CA CYS A 39 -12.88 -0.06 14.73
C CYS A 39 -12.57 0.84 15.93
N LEU A 40 -11.87 1.95 15.72
CA LEU A 40 -11.58 2.94 16.76
C LEU A 40 -12.85 3.66 17.26
N GLN A 41 -13.71 4.15 16.36
CA GLN A 41 -14.86 4.98 16.75
C GLN A 41 -15.92 4.26 17.58
N GLU A 42 -16.25 3.00 17.26
CA GLU A 42 -17.46 2.39 17.83
C GLU A 42 -17.19 1.47 19.02
N MET A 43 -15.94 1.01 19.24
CA MET A 43 -15.58 -0.02 20.24
C MET A 43 -16.52 -1.25 20.27
N ASN A 44 -17.36 -1.42 19.24
CA ASN A 44 -18.41 -2.42 19.14
C ASN A 44 -18.56 -2.82 17.67
N LEU A 45 -17.83 -3.86 17.27
CA LEU A 45 -17.52 -4.24 15.88
C LEU A 45 -18.73 -4.43 14.92
N SER A 46 -19.98 -4.52 15.38
CA SER A 46 -20.95 -5.39 14.69
C SER A 46 -21.68 -4.79 13.47
N SER A 47 -22.06 -3.51 13.46
CA SER A 47 -23.01 -3.01 12.45
C SER A 47 -22.35 -2.50 11.15
N LYS A 48 -21.25 -1.75 11.26
CA LYS A 48 -20.58 -1.11 10.12
C LYS A 48 -19.59 -2.04 9.40
N LEU A 49 -18.97 -3.01 10.09
CA LEU A 49 -18.13 -4.03 9.44
C LEU A 49 -18.93 -4.92 8.48
N ALA A 50 -20.27 -5.00 8.62
CA ALA A 50 -21.14 -5.67 7.66
C ALA A 50 -20.99 -5.10 6.23
N PHE A 51 -20.56 -3.84 6.08
CA PHE A 51 -20.32 -3.23 4.77
C PHE A 51 -19.11 -3.84 4.04
N LEU A 52 -18.19 -4.54 4.72
CA LEU A 52 -17.18 -5.36 4.05
C LEU A 52 -17.81 -6.51 3.25
N GLY A 53 -19.03 -6.91 3.61
CA GLY A 53 -19.87 -7.82 2.83
C GLY A 53 -20.11 -7.35 1.38
N LEU A 54 -20.06 -6.04 1.12
CA LEU A 54 -20.17 -5.49 -0.23
C LEU A 54 -19.05 -5.99 -1.15
N LEU A 55 -17.86 -6.28 -0.62
CA LEU A 55 -16.74 -6.83 -1.39
C LEU A 55 -17.07 -8.23 -1.96
N PHE A 56 -18.04 -8.95 -1.38
CA PHE A 56 -18.54 -10.23 -1.88
C PHE A 56 -19.54 -10.10 -3.04
N LEU A 57 -19.93 -8.88 -3.44
CA LEU A 57 -20.63 -8.66 -4.70
C LEU A 57 -19.73 -8.99 -5.91
N LEU A 58 -18.41 -8.83 -5.77
CA LEU A 58 -17.45 -9.12 -6.83
C LEU A 58 -17.53 -10.59 -7.31
N PRO A 59 -17.47 -11.61 -6.43
CA PRO A 59 -17.75 -12.99 -6.81
C PRO A 59 -19.09 -13.16 -7.55
N LEU A 60 -20.18 -12.56 -7.07
CA LEU A 60 -21.51 -12.68 -7.70
C LEU A 60 -21.52 -12.15 -9.14
N ILE A 61 -20.86 -11.01 -9.38
CA ILE A 61 -20.67 -10.45 -10.73
C ILE A 61 -19.88 -11.41 -11.61
N LEU A 62 -18.81 -12.01 -11.09
CA LEU A 62 -17.93 -12.90 -11.85
C LEU A 62 -18.53 -14.30 -12.10
N VAL A 63 -19.42 -14.80 -11.25
CA VAL A 63 -20.11 -16.08 -11.48
C VAL A 63 -21.02 -15.99 -12.69
N ASN A 64 -21.82 -14.91 -12.73
CA ASN A 64 -22.86 -14.77 -13.73
C ASN A 64 -22.25 -14.36 -15.08
N HIS A 65 -22.34 -15.24 -16.08
CA HIS A 65 -21.77 -15.00 -17.40
C HIS A 65 -22.26 -13.69 -18.04
N LYS A 66 -23.55 -13.34 -17.91
CA LYS A 66 -24.11 -12.11 -18.51
C LYS A 66 -23.56 -10.87 -17.82
N LEU A 67 -23.53 -10.86 -16.48
CA LEU A 67 -22.97 -9.74 -15.72
C LEU A 67 -21.46 -9.60 -15.95
N ARG A 68 -20.72 -10.71 -15.96
CA ARG A 68 -19.29 -10.71 -16.27
C ARG A 68 -19.01 -10.21 -17.68
N LEU A 69 -19.79 -10.63 -18.68
CA LEU A 69 -19.66 -10.15 -20.05
C LEU A 69 -19.95 -8.64 -20.14
N ALA A 70 -21.03 -8.18 -19.50
CA ALA A 70 -21.36 -6.76 -19.44
C ALA A 70 -20.25 -5.95 -18.75
N ALA A 71 -19.72 -6.42 -17.61
CA ALA A 71 -18.61 -5.79 -16.91
C ALA A 71 -17.31 -5.75 -17.72
N ALA A 72 -17.06 -6.78 -18.55
CA ALA A 72 -15.92 -6.77 -19.49
C ALA A 72 -16.12 -5.79 -20.65
N GLN A 73 -17.36 -5.64 -21.15
CA GLN A 73 -17.72 -4.73 -22.24
C GLN A 73 -17.72 -3.26 -21.80
N TYR A 74 -18.34 -2.96 -20.66
CA TYR A 74 -18.52 -1.61 -20.11
C TYR A 74 -17.53 -1.31 -18.98
N GLY A 75 -16.39 -1.99 -18.94
CA GLY A 75 -15.44 -1.84 -17.83
C GLY A 75 -14.92 -0.41 -17.64
N SER A 76 -14.86 0.41 -18.70
CA SER A 76 -14.50 1.83 -18.58
C SER A 76 -15.56 2.67 -17.86
N VAL A 77 -16.84 2.29 -17.94
CA VAL A 77 -17.92 2.92 -17.17
C VAL A 77 -17.76 2.56 -15.68
N LEU A 78 -17.44 1.30 -15.38
CA LEU A 78 -17.14 0.87 -14.01
C LEU A 78 -15.92 1.60 -13.44
N ASP A 79 -14.87 1.80 -14.25
CA ASP A 79 -13.69 2.59 -13.86
C ASP A 79 -14.08 4.06 -13.56
N ALA A 80 -14.92 4.68 -14.38
CA ALA A 80 -15.42 6.04 -14.16
C ALA A 80 -16.29 6.15 -12.89
N MET A 81 -17.17 5.17 -12.64
CA MET A 81 -17.94 5.11 -11.40
C MET A 81 -17.05 4.91 -10.17
N GLY A 82 -15.98 4.10 -10.29
CA GLY A 82 -14.98 3.95 -9.23
C GLY A 82 -14.25 5.26 -8.93
N LEU A 83 -13.91 6.05 -9.96
CA LEU A 83 -13.37 7.40 -9.78
C LEU A 83 -14.36 8.31 -9.06
N LEU A 84 -15.66 8.27 -9.41
CA LEU A 84 -16.69 9.04 -8.72
C LEU A 84 -16.79 8.68 -7.22
N CYS A 85 -16.56 7.42 -6.86
CA CYS A 85 -16.56 7.00 -5.46
C CYS A 85 -15.45 7.65 -4.64
N LEU A 86 -14.32 8.04 -5.25
CA LEU A 86 -13.25 8.77 -4.56
C LEU A 86 -13.63 10.21 -4.18
N PHE A 87 -14.59 10.83 -4.87
CA PHE A 87 -15.05 12.18 -4.55
C PHE A 87 -15.89 12.27 -3.27
N VAL A 88 -16.42 11.13 -2.81
CA VAL A 88 -17.22 11.06 -1.58
C VAL A 88 -16.41 11.44 -0.34
N ARG A 89 -15.08 11.50 -0.45
CA ARG A 89 -14.19 11.90 0.64
C ARG A 89 -14.43 13.32 1.17
N PHE A 90 -15.05 14.19 0.40
CA PHE A 90 -15.48 15.51 0.86
C PHE A 90 -16.70 15.49 1.78
N HIS A 91 -17.37 14.34 1.92
CA HIS A 91 -18.48 14.19 2.84
C HIS A 91 -17.97 14.02 4.28
N ILE A 92 -18.76 14.40 5.28
CA ILE A 92 -18.34 14.32 6.70
C ILE A 92 -18.57 12.93 7.29
N ASP A 93 -19.55 12.18 6.78
CA ASP A 93 -19.90 10.84 7.28
C ASP A 93 -18.87 9.78 6.88
N THR A 94 -18.18 9.23 7.88
CA THR A 94 -17.22 8.12 7.73
C THR A 94 -17.88 6.90 7.12
N THR A 95 -19.08 6.52 7.55
CA THR A 95 -19.78 5.31 7.07
C THR A 95 -19.98 5.36 5.57
N PHE A 96 -20.33 6.55 5.06
CA PHE A 96 -20.47 6.77 3.64
C PHE A 96 -19.14 6.63 2.88
N HIS A 97 -18.01 7.02 3.48
CA HIS A 97 -16.67 6.78 2.90
C HIS A 97 -16.41 5.29 2.72
N LEU A 98 -16.63 4.46 3.75
CA LEU A 98 -16.41 3.01 3.65
C LEU A 98 -17.28 2.36 2.59
N VAL A 99 -18.57 2.67 2.60
CA VAL A 99 -19.52 2.11 1.64
C VAL A 99 -19.09 2.45 0.22
N MET A 100 -18.72 3.72 -0.04
CA MET A 100 -18.31 4.16 -1.36
C MET A 100 -16.92 3.64 -1.74
N CYS A 101 -15.99 3.48 -0.79
CA CYS A 101 -14.72 2.80 -1.01
C CYS A 101 -14.93 1.33 -1.41
N CYS A 102 -15.78 0.59 -0.69
CA CYS A 102 -16.14 -0.80 -1.02
C CYS A 102 -16.81 -0.90 -2.40
N ILE A 103 -17.79 -0.04 -2.70
CA ILE A 103 -18.47 -0.01 -4.01
C ILE A 103 -17.46 0.29 -5.11
N GLY A 104 -16.66 1.34 -4.95
CA GLY A 104 -15.62 1.72 -5.89
C GLY A 104 -14.66 0.56 -6.16
N LEU A 105 -14.16 -0.10 -5.11
CA LEU A 105 -13.23 -1.22 -5.22
C LEU A 105 -13.86 -2.41 -5.95
N VAL A 106 -15.12 -2.74 -5.68
CA VAL A 106 -15.87 -3.78 -6.42
C VAL A 106 -15.97 -3.43 -7.90
N LEU A 107 -16.32 -2.19 -8.24
CA LEU A 107 -16.50 -1.75 -9.63
C LEU A 107 -15.19 -1.84 -10.43
N VAL A 108 -14.11 -1.24 -9.93
CA VAL A 108 -12.81 -1.23 -10.62
C VAL A 108 -12.19 -2.63 -10.70
N THR A 109 -12.39 -3.46 -9.66
CA THR A 109 -11.88 -4.84 -9.65
C THR A 109 -12.71 -5.71 -10.61
N ALA A 110 -14.03 -5.53 -10.65
CA ALA A 110 -14.90 -6.23 -11.59
C ALA A 110 -14.54 -5.90 -13.05
N ALA A 111 -14.22 -4.65 -13.37
CA ALA A 111 -13.80 -4.23 -14.71
C ALA A 111 -12.58 -5.00 -15.23
N ARG A 112 -11.63 -5.29 -14.33
CA ARG A 112 -10.36 -5.99 -14.61
C ARG A 112 -10.55 -7.49 -14.63
N LEU A 113 -11.03 -8.07 -13.54
CA LEU A 113 -11.18 -9.53 -13.42
C LEU A 113 -12.16 -10.08 -14.47
N SER A 114 -13.21 -9.32 -14.82
CA SER A 114 -14.12 -9.72 -15.90
C SER A 114 -13.39 -9.75 -17.24
N LEU A 115 -12.58 -8.74 -17.56
CA LEU A 115 -11.77 -8.73 -18.79
C LEU A 115 -10.77 -9.90 -18.83
N TRP A 116 -10.06 -10.12 -17.73
CA TRP A 116 -9.03 -11.15 -17.63
C TRP A 116 -9.64 -12.56 -17.71
N SER A 117 -10.88 -12.74 -17.21
CA SER A 117 -11.62 -13.99 -17.35
C SER A 117 -11.87 -14.39 -18.81
N PHE A 118 -11.96 -13.39 -19.71
CA PHE A 118 -12.12 -13.59 -21.14
C PHE A 118 -10.81 -13.52 -21.91
N ALA A 119 -9.64 -13.46 -21.26
CA ALA A 119 -8.36 -13.22 -21.92
C ALA A 119 -8.16 -14.06 -23.19
N ARG A 120 -8.44 -15.37 -23.14
CA ARG A 120 -8.28 -16.30 -24.28
C ARG A 120 -9.27 -16.09 -25.44
N HIS A 121 -10.34 -15.33 -25.22
CA HIS A 121 -11.37 -15.00 -26.20
C HIS A 121 -11.21 -13.58 -26.76
N LEU A 122 -10.24 -12.81 -26.27
CA LEU A 122 -9.95 -11.48 -26.79
C LEU A 122 -9.10 -11.58 -28.05
N LYS A 123 -9.49 -10.80 -29.07
CA LYS A 123 -8.71 -10.66 -30.30
C LYS A 123 -7.36 -10.00 -29.99
N ALA A 124 -6.29 -10.53 -30.59
CA ALA A 124 -5.00 -9.87 -30.58
C ALA A 124 -5.05 -8.53 -31.31
N LEU A 125 -4.42 -7.52 -30.71
CA LEU A 125 -4.31 -6.15 -31.23
C LEU A 125 -2.99 -5.91 -31.98
N SER A 126 -2.05 -6.83 -31.82
CA SER A 126 -0.73 -6.83 -32.46
C SER A 126 -0.61 -8.03 -33.40
N SER A 127 0.24 -7.91 -34.42
CA SER A 127 0.49 -8.96 -35.41
C SER A 127 1.16 -10.20 -34.79
N ASP A 128 1.98 -10.01 -33.75
CA ASP A 128 2.66 -11.09 -33.03
C ASP A 128 1.82 -11.75 -31.92
N GLY A 129 0.59 -11.28 -31.70
CA GLY A 129 -0.34 -11.82 -30.70
C GLY A 129 -0.01 -11.44 -29.25
N SER A 130 1.02 -10.64 -29.00
CA SER A 130 1.49 -10.30 -27.65
C SER A 130 0.60 -9.28 -26.93
N VAL A 131 -0.06 -8.42 -27.68
CA VAL A 131 -0.94 -7.35 -27.19
C VAL A 131 -2.41 -7.74 -27.30
N THR A 132 -3.11 -7.73 -26.16
CA THR A 132 -4.57 -7.91 -26.02
C THR A 132 -5.09 -6.91 -24.99
N ALA A 133 -6.40 -6.68 -24.95
CA ALA A 133 -6.98 -5.81 -23.91
C ALA A 133 -6.68 -6.33 -22.48
N ALA A 134 -6.59 -7.64 -22.27
CA ALA A 134 -6.21 -8.20 -20.96
C ALA A 134 -4.75 -7.92 -20.61
N THR A 135 -3.81 -8.12 -21.55
CA THR A 135 -2.38 -7.86 -21.29
C THR A 135 -2.08 -6.37 -21.12
N LEU A 136 -2.80 -5.50 -21.84
CA LEU A 136 -2.79 -4.05 -21.61
C LEU A 136 -3.31 -3.68 -20.23
N SER A 137 -4.44 -4.27 -19.80
CA SER A 137 -5.05 -3.99 -18.49
C SER A 137 -4.16 -4.39 -17.32
N VAL A 138 -3.53 -5.56 -17.34
CA VAL A 138 -2.61 -6.01 -16.28
C VAL A 138 -1.34 -5.15 -16.25
N THR A 139 -0.76 -4.88 -17.43
CA THR A 139 0.43 -4.03 -17.51
C THR A 139 0.10 -2.61 -17.04
N GLY A 140 -1.07 -2.08 -17.40
CA GLY A 140 -1.55 -0.80 -16.93
C GLY A 140 -1.68 -0.75 -15.41
N LEU A 141 -2.30 -1.76 -14.79
CA LEU A 141 -2.43 -1.85 -13.33
C LEU A 141 -1.06 -1.90 -12.60
N MET A 142 -0.11 -2.63 -13.17
CA MET A 142 1.27 -2.67 -12.65
C MET A 142 1.93 -1.29 -12.77
N LEU A 143 1.89 -0.67 -13.96
CA LEU A 143 2.45 0.67 -14.16
C LEU A 143 1.75 1.74 -13.31
N ALA A 144 0.49 1.52 -12.94
CA ALA A 144 -0.24 2.43 -12.07
C ALA A 144 0.30 2.45 -10.64
N ASN A 145 0.82 1.33 -10.13
CA ASN A 145 1.51 1.32 -8.84
C ASN A 145 2.79 2.16 -8.91
N PHE A 146 3.56 2.05 -10.01
CA PHE A 146 4.70 2.93 -10.25
C PHE A 146 4.31 4.42 -10.25
N VAL A 147 3.24 4.79 -10.97
CA VAL A 147 2.73 6.17 -10.98
C VAL A 147 2.31 6.59 -9.57
N THR A 148 1.62 5.73 -8.82
CA THR A 148 1.20 6.02 -7.44
C THR A 148 2.40 6.25 -6.52
N LEU A 149 3.45 5.43 -6.63
CA LEU A 149 4.70 5.61 -5.87
C LEU A 149 5.41 6.91 -6.24
N ALA A 150 5.50 7.24 -7.53
CA ALA A 150 6.12 8.48 -8.01
C ALA A 150 5.33 9.72 -7.54
N LEU A 151 4.00 9.68 -7.61
CA LEU A 151 3.13 10.76 -7.16
C LEU A 151 3.20 10.93 -5.63
N ARG A 152 3.16 9.83 -4.86
CA ARG A 152 3.38 9.85 -3.41
C ARG A 152 4.74 10.45 -3.07
N TRP A 153 5.80 10.04 -3.77
CA TRP A 153 7.13 10.62 -3.55
C TRP A 153 7.19 12.12 -3.84
N GLY A 154 6.47 12.60 -4.86
CA GLY A 154 6.41 14.01 -5.22
C GLY A 154 5.55 14.87 -4.30
N ASN A 155 4.48 14.30 -3.76
CA ASN A 155 3.56 14.96 -2.84
C ASN A 155 3.82 14.51 -1.39
N LYS A 156 5.12 14.38 -1.02
CA LYS A 156 5.64 14.12 0.33
C LYS A 156 4.95 12.98 1.08
N SER A 157 4.84 11.85 0.42
CA SER A 157 4.32 10.55 0.88
C SER A 157 2.79 10.47 1.12
N LEU A 158 2.04 11.48 0.67
CA LEU A 158 0.57 11.51 0.69
C LEU A 158 -0.02 10.81 -0.54
N ASN A 159 -1.20 10.20 -0.40
CA ASN A 159 -1.97 9.70 -1.54
C ASN A 159 -2.67 10.89 -2.26
N PRO A 160 -2.16 11.39 -3.40
CA PRO A 160 -2.61 12.65 -4.00
C PRO A 160 -3.87 12.49 -4.85
N VAL A 161 -4.41 11.27 -4.95
CA VAL A 161 -5.61 10.96 -5.74
C VAL A 161 -6.86 11.11 -4.88
N VAL A 162 -6.69 11.20 -3.56
CA VAL A 162 -7.76 11.33 -2.57
C VAL A 162 -7.88 12.81 -2.19
N PRO A 163 -8.99 13.50 -2.53
CA PRO A 163 -9.09 14.96 -2.46
C PRO A 163 -8.98 15.65 -1.09
N GLY A 164 -8.91 14.89 0.00
CA GLY A 164 -8.67 15.39 1.35
C GLY A 164 -7.23 15.21 1.84
N LEU A 165 -6.33 14.70 1.00
CA LEU A 165 -4.92 14.47 1.31
C LEU A 165 -3.98 15.46 0.61
N ALA A 166 -4.46 16.28 -0.32
CA ALA A 166 -3.65 17.23 -1.09
C ALA A 166 -4.48 18.47 -1.48
N ASP A 167 -3.84 19.50 -2.06
CA ASP A 167 -4.56 20.62 -2.67
C ASP A 167 -5.64 20.10 -3.63
N ALA A 168 -6.89 20.49 -3.38
CA ALA A 168 -8.07 20.03 -4.12
C ALA A 168 -7.94 20.31 -5.61
N LEU A 169 -7.32 21.44 -6.00
CA LEU A 169 -7.13 21.79 -7.40
C LEU A 169 -6.12 20.86 -8.07
N VAL A 170 -4.99 20.60 -7.41
CA VAL A 170 -3.96 19.68 -7.90
C VAL A 170 -4.53 18.27 -8.06
N THR A 171 -5.26 17.79 -7.05
CA THR A 171 -5.89 16.46 -7.09
C THR A 171 -6.84 16.32 -8.29
N VAL A 172 -7.71 17.31 -8.51
CA VAL A 172 -8.70 17.27 -9.59
C VAL A 172 -8.03 17.36 -10.97
N VAL A 173 -7.14 18.33 -11.16
CA VAL A 173 -6.58 18.64 -12.49
C VAL A 173 -5.47 17.68 -12.88
N VAL A 174 -4.57 17.34 -11.96
CA VAL A 174 -3.37 16.55 -12.25
C VAL A 174 -3.65 15.06 -12.16
N CYS A 175 -4.53 14.63 -11.25
CA CYS A 175 -4.80 13.20 -11.04
C CYS A 175 -6.13 12.76 -11.64
N GLN A 176 -7.24 13.42 -11.33
CA GLN A 176 -8.57 12.88 -11.64
C GLN A 176 -9.03 13.13 -13.09
N LEU A 177 -8.80 14.34 -13.63
CA LEU A 177 -9.18 14.67 -15.01
C LEU A 177 -8.50 13.75 -16.05
N PRO A 178 -7.19 13.45 -15.98
CA PRO A 178 -6.55 12.49 -16.88
C PRO A 178 -7.18 11.10 -16.80
N VAL A 179 -7.59 10.65 -15.61
CA VAL A 179 -8.28 9.37 -15.44
C VAL A 179 -9.66 9.41 -16.08
N ALA A 180 -10.43 10.48 -15.91
CA ALA A 180 -11.72 10.63 -16.55
C ALA A 180 -11.61 10.58 -18.08
N LEU A 181 -10.62 11.28 -18.65
CA LEU A 181 -10.31 11.24 -20.08
C LEU A 181 -9.87 9.83 -20.53
N ALA A 182 -9.09 9.13 -19.71
CA ALA A 182 -8.70 7.75 -19.96
C ALA A 182 -9.89 6.79 -19.98
N CYS A 183 -10.87 6.96 -19.08
CA CYS A 183 -12.12 6.19 -19.10
C CYS A 183 -12.89 6.41 -20.41
N VAL A 184 -13.02 7.66 -20.87
CA VAL A 184 -13.66 7.99 -22.15
C VAL A 184 -12.89 7.36 -23.31
N TYR A 185 -11.56 7.47 -23.32
CA TYR A 185 -10.72 6.89 -24.36
C TYR A 185 -10.88 5.37 -24.43
N LEU A 186 -10.84 4.66 -23.29
CA LEU A 186 -11.06 3.22 -23.24
C LEU A 186 -12.48 2.84 -23.67
N PHE A 187 -13.49 3.65 -23.39
CA PHE A 187 -14.85 3.39 -23.86
C PHE A 187 -14.94 3.31 -25.39
N TYR A 188 -14.26 4.20 -26.12
CA TYR A 188 -14.29 4.21 -27.58
C TYR A 188 -13.37 3.17 -28.24
N TYR A 189 -12.19 2.91 -27.66
CA TYR A 189 -11.15 2.14 -28.34
C TYR A 189 -10.98 0.71 -27.82
N ARG A 190 -11.61 0.34 -26.70
CA ARG A 190 -11.49 -1.01 -26.16
C ARG A 190 -12.28 -2.01 -27.02
N PRO A 191 -11.64 -3.06 -27.54
CA PRO A 191 -12.34 -4.10 -28.29
C PRO A 191 -13.25 -4.89 -27.35
N HIS A 192 -14.52 -5.06 -27.73
CA HIS A 192 -15.45 -5.90 -27.00
C HIS A 192 -15.10 -7.39 -27.18
N PRO A 193 -15.35 -8.24 -26.16
CA PRO A 193 -15.22 -9.68 -26.30
C PRO A 193 -16.06 -10.18 -27.48
N LEU A 194 -15.45 -10.93 -28.39
CA LEU A 194 -16.16 -11.47 -29.56
C LEU A 194 -17.17 -12.53 -29.09
N LEU A 195 -18.45 -12.30 -29.40
CA LEU A 195 -19.56 -13.23 -29.12
C LEU A 195 -19.49 -14.52 -29.97
N ALA A 196 -18.65 -14.55 -31.00
CA ALA A 196 -18.64 -15.61 -32.00
C ALA A 196 -17.46 -16.59 -31.78
N SER A 197 -17.74 -17.66 -31.03
CA SER A 197 -17.51 -19.06 -31.42
C SER A 197 -17.15 -19.92 -30.19
N PRO A 198 -17.93 -20.97 -29.87
CA PRO A 198 -17.61 -21.89 -28.79
C PRO A 198 -16.50 -22.84 -29.27
N VAL A 199 -15.24 -22.41 -29.16
CA VAL A 199 -14.13 -23.34 -29.31
C VAL A 199 -14.09 -24.21 -28.05
N SER A 200 -14.28 -25.51 -28.23
CA SER A 200 -14.15 -26.54 -27.19
C SER A 200 -12.78 -26.42 -26.52
N THR A 201 -12.72 -25.90 -25.29
CA THR A 201 -11.47 -25.84 -24.51
C THR A 201 -11.45 -26.95 -23.46
N ARG A 202 -10.87 -28.09 -23.83
CA ARG A 202 -10.43 -29.13 -22.86
C ARG A 202 -9.25 -28.71 -21.98
N HIS A 203 -8.77 -27.46 -22.06
CA HIS A 203 -7.54 -27.04 -21.40
C HIS A 203 -7.70 -25.85 -20.43
N ALA A 204 -7.61 -26.20 -19.15
CA ALA A 204 -7.04 -25.45 -18.04
C ALA A 204 -7.80 -24.24 -17.48
N TRP A 205 -9.05 -24.46 -17.05
CA TRP A 205 -9.73 -23.60 -16.07
C TRP A 205 -8.90 -23.42 -14.78
N TRP A 206 -8.15 -24.45 -14.38
CA TRP A 206 -7.26 -24.45 -13.21
C TRP A 206 -6.09 -23.45 -13.31
N ARG A 207 -5.67 -23.07 -14.53
CA ARG A 207 -4.62 -22.05 -14.72
C ARG A 207 -5.15 -20.63 -14.46
N SER A 208 -6.42 -20.37 -14.73
CA SER A 208 -7.07 -19.11 -14.32
C SER A 208 -7.31 -19.11 -12.81
N VAL A 209 -7.72 -20.25 -12.23
CA VAL A 209 -7.95 -20.41 -10.78
C VAL A 209 -6.70 -20.17 -9.94
N GLY A 210 -5.54 -20.75 -10.29
CA GLY A 210 -4.29 -20.50 -9.56
C GLY A 210 -3.77 -19.07 -9.70
N SER A 211 -4.08 -18.40 -10.81
CA SER A 211 -3.80 -16.97 -11.00
C SER A 211 -4.68 -16.11 -10.09
N ILE A 212 -6.00 -16.38 -10.03
CA ILE A 212 -6.95 -15.61 -9.22
C ILE A 212 -6.68 -15.73 -7.73
N THR A 213 -6.26 -16.90 -7.24
CA THR A 213 -5.84 -17.04 -5.83
C THR A 213 -4.54 -16.31 -5.51
N SER A 214 -3.70 -16.04 -6.52
CA SER A 214 -2.43 -15.31 -6.35
C SER A 214 -2.60 -13.79 -6.40
N ILE A 215 -3.63 -13.28 -7.10
CA ILE A 215 -3.90 -11.83 -7.21
C ILE A 215 -4.01 -11.16 -5.83
N PRO A 216 -4.85 -11.64 -4.88
CA PRO A 216 -4.93 -11.07 -3.54
C PRO A 216 -3.60 -11.00 -2.81
N LEU A 217 -2.74 -12.01 -2.97
CA LEU A 217 -1.43 -12.07 -2.32
C LEU A 217 -0.47 -11.04 -2.91
N VAL A 218 -0.39 -10.93 -4.24
CA VAL A 218 0.44 -9.91 -4.90
C VAL A 218 -0.05 -8.51 -4.55
N VAL A 219 -1.37 -8.30 -4.57
CA VAL A 219 -2.00 -7.04 -4.17
C VAL A 219 -1.61 -6.67 -2.73
N PHE A 220 -1.83 -7.58 -1.79
CA PHE A 220 -1.53 -7.36 -0.38
C PHE A 220 -0.06 -7.04 -0.15
N VAL A 221 0.87 -7.82 -0.70
CA VAL A 221 2.31 -7.55 -0.50
C VAL A 221 2.74 -6.25 -1.19
N THR A 222 2.20 -5.95 -2.36
CA THR A 222 2.46 -4.68 -3.05
C THR A 222 2.00 -3.52 -2.17
N GLN A 223 0.78 -3.57 -1.64
CA GLN A 223 0.24 -2.52 -0.78
C GLN A 223 1.01 -2.39 0.54
N TRP A 224 1.31 -3.51 1.19
CA TRP A 224 1.82 -3.52 2.56
C TRP A 224 3.29 -3.12 2.65
N VAL A 225 4.11 -3.51 1.68
CA VAL A 225 5.56 -3.23 1.67
C VAL A 225 5.94 -2.16 0.64
N PHE A 226 5.19 -2.06 -0.46
CA PHE A 226 5.49 -1.19 -1.60
C PHE A 226 4.31 -0.25 -1.94
N GLY A 227 3.49 0.10 -0.93
CA GLY A 227 2.39 1.06 -1.06
C GLY A 227 2.86 2.51 -0.99
N ALA A 228 4.02 2.76 -0.37
CA ALA A 228 4.64 4.06 -0.26
C ALA A 228 6.15 3.98 -0.44
N PRO A 229 6.78 5.04 -0.97
CA PRO A 229 8.23 5.05 -1.23
C PRO A 229 9.05 4.93 0.06
N THR A 230 8.55 5.45 1.19
CA THR A 230 9.23 5.43 2.50
C THR A 230 8.94 4.18 3.33
N ALA A 231 8.07 3.27 2.89
CA ALA A 231 7.61 2.11 3.66
C ALA A 231 8.77 1.23 4.14
N VAL A 232 9.68 0.86 3.24
CA VAL A 232 10.86 0.06 3.59
C VAL A 232 11.76 0.81 4.58
N SER A 233 12.02 2.10 4.35
CA SER A 233 12.84 2.91 5.26
C SER A 233 12.28 2.91 6.68
N ARG A 234 10.96 3.04 6.83
CA ARG A 234 10.26 3.09 8.12
C ARG A 234 10.19 1.74 8.82
N TRP A 235 10.07 0.65 8.07
CA TRP A 235 10.20 -0.71 8.60
C TRP A 235 11.59 -1.00 9.13
N LEU A 236 12.63 -0.49 8.46
CA LEU A 236 14.02 -0.75 8.81
C LEU A 236 14.60 0.24 9.83
N GLY A 237 14.01 1.43 9.98
CA GLY A 237 14.55 2.51 10.80
C GLY A 237 15.75 3.20 10.16
N VAL A 238 15.73 3.36 8.84
CA VAL A 238 16.78 4.06 8.09
C VAL A 238 16.25 5.36 7.48
N SER A 239 17.16 6.22 7.03
CA SER A 239 16.82 7.46 6.33
C SER A 239 15.81 7.24 5.21
N THR A 240 14.84 8.16 5.08
CA THR A 240 13.88 8.16 3.98
C THR A 240 14.52 8.50 2.64
N GLU A 241 15.81 8.88 2.60
CA GLU A 241 16.56 8.97 1.36
C GLU A 241 16.60 7.64 0.61
N TYR A 242 16.64 6.49 1.31
CA TYR A 242 16.60 5.17 0.66
C TYR A 242 15.29 4.89 -0.10
N SER A 243 14.27 5.75 -0.01
CA SER A 243 13.03 5.63 -0.78
C SER A 243 13.26 5.57 -2.30
N TRP A 244 14.31 6.23 -2.81
CA TRP A 244 14.64 6.16 -4.24
C TRP A 244 15.08 4.76 -4.67
N LEU A 245 15.64 3.96 -3.77
CA LEU A 245 16.09 2.60 -4.06
C LEU A 245 14.93 1.73 -4.53
N VAL A 246 13.81 1.77 -3.80
CA VAL A 246 12.60 1.02 -4.15
C VAL A 246 12.05 1.50 -5.50
N LEU A 247 11.98 2.82 -5.70
CA LEU A 247 11.47 3.41 -6.92
C LEU A 247 12.33 3.07 -8.16
N LEU A 248 13.65 3.11 -8.02
CA LEU A 248 14.59 2.74 -9.08
C LEU A 248 14.56 1.23 -9.35
N ALA A 249 14.53 0.41 -8.30
CA ALA A 249 14.46 -1.05 -8.43
C ALA A 249 13.16 -1.47 -9.12
N TYR A 250 12.02 -0.88 -8.74
CA TYR A 250 10.73 -1.09 -9.40
C TYR A 250 10.77 -0.63 -10.87
N SER A 251 11.31 0.56 -11.15
CA SER A 251 11.45 1.10 -12.52
C SER A 251 12.28 0.16 -13.40
N THR A 252 13.39 -0.31 -12.86
CA THR A 252 14.25 -1.31 -13.50
C THR A 252 13.46 -2.60 -13.73
N GLY A 253 12.73 -3.06 -12.73
CA GLY A 253 11.82 -4.20 -12.79
C GLY A 253 10.68 -4.04 -13.80
N ALA A 254 10.26 -2.83 -14.18
CA ALA A 254 9.25 -2.63 -15.21
C ALA A 254 9.82 -2.82 -16.64
N VAL A 255 11.12 -2.62 -16.82
CA VAL A 255 11.83 -2.69 -18.11
C VAL A 255 12.53 -4.05 -18.29
N VAL A 256 13.26 -4.52 -17.29
CA VAL A 256 14.10 -5.73 -17.31
C VAL A 256 13.38 -7.05 -17.65
N PRO A 257 12.10 -7.28 -17.29
CA PRO A 257 11.41 -8.55 -17.60
C PRO A 257 11.22 -8.81 -19.10
N GLN A 258 11.51 -7.82 -19.93
CA GLN A 258 11.49 -7.93 -21.39
C GLN A 258 12.68 -8.74 -21.93
N VAL A 259 13.76 -8.86 -21.15
CA VAL A 259 15.02 -9.52 -21.58
C VAL A 259 15.37 -10.77 -20.77
N LEU A 260 14.82 -10.95 -19.57
CA LEU A 260 15.13 -12.09 -18.70
C LEU A 260 14.06 -13.20 -18.74
N PRO A 261 14.45 -14.49 -18.59
CA PRO A 261 13.50 -15.57 -18.39
C PRO A 261 12.67 -15.40 -17.12
N ARG A 262 11.38 -15.75 -17.17
CA ARG A 262 10.41 -15.61 -16.06
C ARG A 262 10.89 -16.22 -14.74
N PHE A 263 11.53 -17.39 -14.79
CA PHE A 263 12.01 -18.08 -13.60
C PHE A 263 13.10 -17.32 -12.84
N VAL A 264 13.88 -16.49 -13.55
CA VAL A 264 14.94 -15.68 -12.92
C VAL A 264 14.31 -14.68 -11.96
N MET A 265 13.22 -14.03 -12.37
CA MET A 265 12.52 -13.06 -11.51
C MET A 265 11.85 -13.75 -10.31
N SER A 266 11.35 -14.98 -10.46
CA SER A 266 10.86 -15.77 -9.31
C SER A 266 11.96 -16.11 -8.30
N ILE A 267 13.18 -16.39 -8.78
CA ILE A 267 14.35 -16.61 -7.91
C ILE A 267 14.73 -15.30 -7.21
N VAL A 268 14.87 -14.19 -7.97
CA VAL A 268 15.19 -12.86 -7.41
C VAL A 268 14.18 -12.44 -6.34
N TRP A 269 12.88 -12.65 -6.59
CA TRP A 269 11.83 -12.43 -5.59
C TRP A 269 12.06 -13.26 -4.32
N THR A 270 12.24 -14.57 -4.46
CA THR A 270 12.33 -15.49 -3.31
C THR A 270 13.61 -15.24 -2.49
N THR A 271 14.74 -14.99 -3.16
CA THR A 271 15.99 -14.59 -2.50
C THR A 271 15.82 -13.25 -1.81
N GLY A 272 15.21 -12.27 -2.46
CA GLY A 272 14.94 -10.96 -1.87
C GLY A 272 14.08 -11.05 -0.62
N LEU A 273 13.01 -11.87 -0.66
CA LEU A 273 12.12 -12.12 0.47
C LEU A 273 12.86 -12.72 1.66
N LEU A 274 13.72 -13.73 1.43
CA LEU A 274 14.53 -14.33 2.49
C LEU A 274 15.53 -13.32 3.06
N CYS A 275 16.18 -12.52 2.21
CA CYS A 275 17.08 -11.46 2.64
C CYS A 275 16.35 -10.37 3.44
N PHE A 276 15.10 -10.06 3.13
CA PHE A 276 14.33 -9.05 3.86
C PHE A 276 13.81 -9.57 5.21
N CYS A 277 13.29 -10.80 5.25
CA CYS A 277 12.59 -11.33 6.43
C CYS A 277 13.46 -12.16 7.39
N SER A 278 14.61 -12.68 6.96
CA SER A 278 15.36 -13.70 7.72
C SER A 278 16.68 -13.21 8.33
N THR A 279 16.92 -11.90 8.35
CA THR A 279 18.14 -11.30 8.90
C THR A 279 17.81 -10.05 9.72
N ALA A 280 18.67 -9.75 10.70
CA ALA A 280 18.61 -8.50 11.47
C ALA A 280 19.54 -7.40 10.90
N LYS A 281 20.35 -7.72 9.87
CA LYS A 281 21.27 -6.76 9.25
C LYS A 281 20.53 -5.89 8.24
N VAL A 282 20.38 -4.62 8.57
CA VAL A 282 19.68 -3.60 7.77
C VAL A 282 20.16 -3.57 6.31
N ASP A 283 21.47 -3.63 6.05
CA ASP A 283 22.02 -3.60 4.69
C ASP A 283 21.52 -4.76 3.83
N VAL A 284 21.42 -5.96 4.43
CA VAL A 284 20.91 -7.15 3.73
C VAL A 284 19.41 -7.03 3.49
N GLN A 285 18.68 -6.42 4.42
CA GLN A 285 17.25 -6.16 4.24
C GLN A 285 17.01 -5.12 3.12
N LEU A 286 17.82 -4.06 3.04
CA LEU A 286 17.77 -3.10 1.94
C LEU A 286 17.99 -3.77 0.58
N VAL A 287 19.02 -4.60 0.46
CA VAL A 287 19.26 -5.39 -0.77
C VAL A 287 18.08 -6.33 -1.05
N GLY A 288 17.54 -7.00 -0.03
CA GLY A 288 16.37 -7.87 -0.15
C GLY A 288 15.14 -7.13 -0.69
N SER A 289 14.88 -5.93 -0.16
CA SER A 289 13.78 -5.07 -0.60
C SER A 289 13.93 -4.61 -2.06
N ALA A 290 15.15 -4.27 -2.49
CA ALA A 290 15.43 -3.91 -3.88
C ALA A 290 15.21 -5.09 -4.83
N CYS A 291 15.64 -6.30 -4.44
CA CYS A 291 15.38 -7.52 -5.20
C CYS A 291 13.87 -7.80 -5.32
N MET A 292 13.12 -7.70 -4.22
CA MET A 292 11.67 -7.84 -4.23
C MET A 292 11.00 -6.80 -5.14
N ALA A 293 11.35 -5.53 -5.01
CA ALA A 293 10.82 -4.43 -5.83
C ALA A 293 11.10 -4.63 -7.33
N MET A 294 12.31 -5.11 -7.68
CA MET A 294 12.69 -5.40 -9.06
C MET A 294 11.92 -6.59 -9.66
N ALA A 295 11.64 -7.61 -8.86
CA ALA A 295 10.91 -8.79 -9.32
C ALA A 295 9.38 -8.59 -9.35
N LEU A 296 8.86 -7.67 -8.53
CA LEU A 296 7.42 -7.46 -8.34
C LEU A 296 6.64 -7.19 -9.64
N PRO A 297 7.12 -6.34 -10.58
CA PRO A 297 6.46 -6.17 -11.88
C PRO A 297 6.28 -7.48 -12.66
N SER A 298 7.24 -8.41 -12.57
CA SER A 298 7.13 -9.72 -13.23
C SER A 298 6.06 -10.59 -12.60
N LEU A 299 5.93 -10.56 -11.28
CA LEU A 299 4.85 -11.26 -10.59
C LEU A 299 3.49 -10.77 -11.08
N TRP A 300 3.32 -9.45 -11.21
CA TRP A 300 2.11 -8.85 -11.79
C TRP A 300 1.84 -9.31 -13.22
N ILE A 301 2.85 -9.29 -14.09
CA ILE A 301 2.70 -9.70 -15.49
C ILE A 301 2.39 -11.19 -15.62
N ASP A 302 2.95 -12.02 -14.74
CA ASP A 302 2.73 -13.47 -14.75
C ASP A 302 1.36 -13.88 -14.19
N LEU A 303 0.61 -12.96 -13.56
CA LEU A 303 -0.77 -13.19 -13.14
C LEU A 303 -1.68 -13.53 -14.31
N VAL A 304 -1.49 -12.94 -15.50
CA VAL A 304 -2.29 -13.30 -16.68
C VAL A 304 -1.39 -13.99 -17.70
N PRO A 305 -1.55 -15.31 -17.91
CA PRO A 305 -0.69 -16.03 -18.82
C PRO A 305 -0.83 -15.44 -20.24
N PRO A 306 0.29 -15.22 -20.96
CA PRO A 306 0.23 -14.79 -22.35
C PRO A 306 -0.54 -15.85 -23.14
N ILE A 307 -1.44 -15.40 -24.00
CA ILE A 307 -2.16 -16.29 -24.91
C ILE A 307 -1.10 -16.83 -25.87
N GLY A 308 -0.65 -18.06 -25.64
CA GLY A 308 0.18 -18.75 -26.61
C GLY A 308 -0.65 -19.03 -27.85
N TYR A 309 -0.29 -18.40 -28.97
CA TYR A 309 -0.63 -18.98 -30.27
C TYR A 309 0.05 -20.35 -30.32
N ALA A 310 -0.75 -21.42 -30.37
CA ALA A 310 -0.33 -22.53 -31.20
C ALA A 310 -0.26 -21.93 -32.61
N PRO A 311 0.87 -22.03 -33.33
CA PRO A 311 0.81 -21.77 -34.76
C PRO A 311 -0.32 -22.66 -35.26
N LEU A 312 -1.32 -22.07 -35.93
CA LEU A 312 -2.14 -22.85 -36.85
C LEU A 312 -1.11 -23.63 -37.65
N ALA A 313 -1.14 -24.96 -37.59
CA ALA A 313 -0.26 -25.78 -38.38
C ALA A 313 -0.33 -25.26 -39.81
N SER A 314 0.70 -24.51 -40.21
CA SER A 314 0.96 -24.09 -41.56
C SER A 314 1.32 -25.38 -42.27
N ASN A 315 0.29 -26.09 -42.73
CA ASN A 315 0.27 -27.15 -43.73
C ASN A 315 -1.11 -27.81 -43.72
N VAL A 316 -2.16 -27.03 -44.02
CA VAL A 316 -3.18 -27.58 -44.91
C VAL A 316 -2.80 -27.03 -46.27
N SER A 317 -2.08 -27.85 -47.03
CA SER A 317 -1.72 -27.54 -48.40
C SER A 317 -2.99 -27.18 -49.16
N ALA A 318 -2.95 -26.07 -49.89
CA ALA A 318 -4.02 -25.61 -50.79
C ALA A 318 -4.28 -26.57 -51.98
N THR A 319 -3.85 -27.84 -51.88
CA THR A 319 -4.01 -28.91 -52.87
C THR A 319 -5.07 -29.96 -52.50
N GLN A 320 -5.77 -29.85 -51.35
CA GLN A 320 -6.89 -30.74 -51.01
C GLN A 320 -8.29 -30.13 -51.15
N LEU A 321 -8.42 -28.97 -51.79
CA LEU A 321 -9.72 -28.33 -52.05
C LEU A 321 -10.02 -28.15 -53.55
N VAL A 322 -9.67 -29.15 -54.38
CA VAL A 322 -10.01 -29.14 -55.83
C VAL A 322 -10.65 -30.45 -56.35
N SER A 323 -10.74 -31.54 -55.59
CA SER A 323 -11.31 -32.80 -56.13
C SER A 323 -12.78 -33.08 -55.73
N ALA A 324 -13.60 -32.06 -55.53
CA ALA A 324 -15.03 -32.24 -55.28
C ALA A 324 -15.90 -31.26 -56.10
N THR A 325 -15.73 -31.29 -57.42
CA THR A 325 -16.77 -30.84 -58.34
C THR A 325 -16.63 -31.66 -59.62
N VAL A 326 -17.77 -32.05 -60.21
CA VAL A 326 -17.95 -32.88 -61.44
C VAL A 326 -18.16 -34.38 -61.18
N MET A 327 -19.40 -34.76 -60.86
CA MET A 327 -20.31 -35.38 -61.83
C MET A 327 -21.68 -35.64 -61.17
N SER A 328 -22.67 -34.91 -61.65
CA SER A 328 -24.09 -35.26 -61.50
C SER A 328 -24.43 -36.19 -62.68
N GLY A 329 -25.06 -37.34 -62.42
CA GLY A 329 -25.44 -38.28 -63.47
C GLY A 329 -25.99 -39.60 -62.93
N SER A 330 -27.31 -39.62 -62.72
CA SER A 330 -28.26 -40.73 -62.95
C SER A 330 -27.79 -42.20 -62.98
N VAL A 331 -28.48 -43.07 -62.22
CA VAL A 331 -29.28 -44.25 -62.66
C VAL A 331 -29.45 -45.26 -61.50
N LEU A 332 -30.58 -45.96 -61.54
CA LEU A 332 -31.34 -46.72 -60.53
C LEU A 332 -30.94 -48.25 -60.54
N PRO A 333 -31.66 -49.18 -59.87
CA PRO A 333 -31.19 -50.06 -58.78
C PRO A 333 -31.09 -51.57 -59.13
N ASN A 334 -30.63 -52.40 -58.18
CA ASN A 334 -30.90 -53.85 -57.95
C ASN A 334 -29.65 -54.51 -57.30
N ASP A 335 -29.66 -55.62 -56.56
CA ASP A 335 -30.69 -56.56 -56.10
C ASP A 335 -30.15 -57.34 -54.87
N LYS A 336 -31.05 -58.12 -54.27
CA LYS A 336 -30.96 -59.05 -53.12
C LYS A 336 -29.75 -60.01 -53.06
N SER A 337 -29.37 -60.48 -51.85
CA SER A 337 -29.73 -61.82 -51.30
C SER A 337 -28.73 -62.43 -50.28
N THR A 338 -29.22 -62.65 -49.05
CA THR A 338 -29.08 -63.86 -48.18
C THR A 338 -27.73 -64.30 -47.52
N PRO A 339 -27.79 -65.06 -46.39
CA PRO A 339 -26.83 -64.98 -45.28
C PRO A 339 -26.06 -66.29 -44.98
N SER A 340 -25.23 -66.24 -43.90
CA SER A 340 -24.74 -67.33 -43.01
C SER A 340 -23.20 -67.51 -42.97
N PRO A 341 -22.63 -68.21 -41.96
CA PRO A 341 -21.78 -67.61 -40.95
C PRO A 341 -20.33 -68.16 -41.00
N HIS A 342 -19.41 -67.57 -40.24
CA HIS A 342 -18.33 -68.25 -39.48
C HIS A 342 -17.20 -67.26 -39.13
N THR A 343 -17.24 -66.83 -37.86
CA THR A 343 -16.12 -66.79 -36.90
C THR A 343 -14.72 -66.41 -37.41
N GLY A 344 -14.32 -65.16 -37.12
CA GLY A 344 -12.92 -64.73 -37.07
C GLY A 344 -12.81 -63.48 -36.21
N ARG A 345 -12.33 -63.64 -34.96
CA ARG A 345 -12.08 -62.59 -33.97
C ARG A 345 -11.31 -61.39 -34.55
N ALA A 346 -11.89 -60.19 -34.43
CA ALA A 346 -11.13 -58.95 -34.33
C ALA A 346 -11.91 -57.97 -33.44
N HIS A 347 -11.19 -57.36 -32.51
CA HIS A 347 -11.69 -56.59 -31.38
C HIS A 347 -12.70 -55.50 -31.76
N SER A 348 -13.90 -55.58 -31.18
CA SER A 348 -14.81 -54.45 -31.04
C SER A 348 -14.26 -53.47 -30.01
N ALA A 349 -13.82 -52.31 -30.49
CA ALA A 349 -13.59 -51.12 -29.68
C ALA A 349 -14.44 -49.96 -30.23
N ASP A 350 -15.74 -50.21 -30.42
CA ASP A 350 -16.73 -49.13 -30.40
C ASP A 350 -16.90 -48.68 -28.96
N SER A 351 -15.95 -47.88 -28.49
CA SER A 351 -16.22 -46.90 -27.45
C SER A 351 -16.29 -45.54 -28.14
N LEU A 352 -17.51 -45.17 -28.56
CA LEU A 352 -17.87 -43.79 -28.74
C LEU A 352 -17.61 -43.11 -27.38
N GLN A 353 -16.40 -42.59 -27.18
CA GLN A 353 -16.11 -41.70 -26.07
C GLN A 353 -16.94 -40.44 -26.33
N THR A 354 -18.14 -40.41 -25.76
CA THR A 354 -18.91 -39.20 -25.50
C THR A 354 -18.03 -38.31 -24.61
N HIS A 355 -17.17 -37.54 -25.26
CA HIS A 355 -16.36 -36.54 -24.63
C HIS A 355 -17.29 -35.40 -24.19
N ALA A 356 -17.83 -35.54 -22.97
CA ALA A 356 -18.59 -34.49 -22.30
C ALA A 356 -17.76 -33.20 -22.32
N SER A 357 -18.22 -32.21 -23.08
CA SER A 357 -17.79 -30.83 -22.97
C SER A 357 -17.99 -30.39 -21.51
N PRO A 358 -17.00 -29.77 -20.84
CA PRO A 358 -17.28 -29.18 -19.54
C PRO A 358 -18.41 -28.15 -19.73
N SER A 359 -19.51 -28.34 -19.01
CA SER A 359 -20.62 -27.41 -19.05
C SER A 359 -20.13 -26.03 -18.59
N SER A 360 -20.69 -24.97 -19.17
CA SER A 360 -20.45 -23.57 -18.76
C SER A 360 -20.57 -23.36 -17.23
N GLY A 361 -21.33 -24.22 -16.54
CA GLY A 361 -21.49 -24.24 -15.09
C GLY A 361 -20.23 -24.60 -14.28
N SER A 362 -19.31 -25.41 -14.81
CA SER A 362 -18.07 -25.78 -14.08
C SER A 362 -17.08 -24.61 -13.96
N MET A 363 -16.99 -23.78 -15.01
CA MET A 363 -16.08 -22.63 -15.06
C MET A 363 -16.59 -21.45 -14.22
N SER A 364 -17.90 -21.22 -14.16
CA SER A 364 -18.51 -20.19 -13.31
C SER A 364 -18.32 -20.48 -11.82
N THR A 365 -18.43 -21.74 -11.41
CA THR A 365 -18.26 -22.16 -10.01
C THR A 365 -16.81 -22.03 -9.54
N GLY A 366 -15.82 -22.41 -10.36
CA GLY A 366 -14.41 -22.25 -10.02
C GLY A 366 -13.97 -20.79 -9.87
N LEU A 367 -14.44 -19.90 -10.75
CA LEU A 367 -14.18 -18.46 -10.67
C LEU A 367 -14.83 -17.82 -9.43
N CYS A 368 -16.07 -18.24 -9.10
CA CYS A 368 -16.74 -17.83 -7.88
C CYS A 368 -15.91 -18.15 -6.64
N VAL A 369 -15.59 -19.44 -6.45
CA VAL A 369 -14.93 -19.94 -5.24
C VAL A 369 -13.56 -19.27 -5.06
N THR A 370 -12.79 -19.14 -6.14
CA THR A 370 -11.47 -18.50 -6.08
C THR A 370 -11.54 -17.01 -5.78
N THR A 371 -12.50 -16.29 -6.36
CA THR A 371 -12.69 -14.87 -6.06
C THR A 371 -13.19 -14.70 -4.62
N CYS A 372 -14.14 -15.52 -4.16
CA CYS A 372 -14.62 -15.49 -2.77
C CYS A 372 -13.47 -15.72 -1.78
N LEU A 373 -12.70 -16.79 -1.97
CA LEU A 373 -11.55 -17.11 -1.12
C LEU A 373 -10.47 -16.02 -1.20
N GLY A 374 -10.26 -15.44 -2.38
CA GLY A 374 -9.30 -14.36 -2.57
C GLY A 374 -9.71 -13.06 -1.87
N THR A 375 -10.97 -12.66 -2.00
CA THR A 375 -11.55 -11.52 -1.26
C THR A 375 -11.44 -11.75 0.24
N LEU A 376 -11.82 -12.94 0.72
CA LEU A 376 -11.71 -13.30 2.14
C LEU A 376 -10.26 -13.24 2.63
N ALA A 377 -9.32 -13.81 1.87
CA ALA A 377 -7.90 -13.80 2.24
C ALA A 377 -7.35 -12.37 2.34
N TYR A 378 -7.67 -11.49 1.38
CA TYR A 378 -7.23 -10.10 1.42
C TYR A 378 -7.81 -9.34 2.62
N ILE A 379 -9.11 -9.50 2.91
CA ILE A 379 -9.74 -8.88 4.08
C ILE A 379 -9.10 -9.37 5.37
N LEU A 380 -8.89 -10.69 5.52
CA LEU A 380 -8.28 -11.27 6.71
C LEU A 380 -6.83 -10.83 6.90
N LEU A 381 -6.05 -10.78 5.83
CA LEU A 381 -4.67 -10.29 5.89
C LEU A 381 -4.62 -8.81 6.28
N THR A 382 -5.49 -7.97 5.70
CA THR A 382 -5.60 -6.55 6.05
C THR A 382 -6.00 -6.37 7.51
N ALA A 383 -7.05 -7.08 7.96
CA ALA A 383 -7.49 -7.06 9.35
C ALA A 383 -6.38 -7.52 10.29
N LEU A 384 -5.67 -8.59 9.93
CA LEU A 384 -4.53 -9.07 10.70
C LEU A 384 -3.46 -7.97 10.82
N THR A 385 -3.11 -7.26 9.76
CA THR A 385 -2.12 -6.16 9.85
C THR A 385 -2.55 -5.01 10.75
N ILE A 386 -3.85 -4.70 10.82
CA ILE A 386 -4.39 -3.68 11.74
C ILE A 386 -4.32 -4.16 13.19
N ILE A 387 -4.74 -5.40 13.40
CA ILE A 387 -4.78 -6.06 14.72
C ILE A 387 -3.35 -6.25 15.28
N LEU A 388 -2.36 -6.47 14.41
CA LEU A 388 -0.95 -6.51 14.78
C LEU A 388 -0.44 -5.21 15.41
N THR A 389 -1.14 -4.08 15.27
CA THR A 389 -0.77 -2.86 15.98
C THR A 389 -1.68 -2.59 17.18
N CYS A 390 -2.98 -2.88 17.05
CA CYS A 390 -3.95 -2.60 18.10
C CYS A 390 -4.23 -3.84 18.96
N TYR A 391 -3.28 -4.17 19.84
CA TYR A 391 -3.32 -5.39 20.66
C TYR A 391 -4.50 -5.49 21.61
N ASP A 392 -5.08 -4.38 22.03
CA ASP A 392 -6.25 -4.36 22.93
C ASP A 392 -7.46 -5.09 22.32
N TYR A 393 -7.48 -5.26 20.99
CA TYR A 393 -8.51 -6.02 20.29
C TYR A 393 -8.21 -7.52 20.16
N LEU A 394 -7.01 -7.98 20.54
CA LEU A 394 -6.65 -9.40 20.53
C LEU A 394 -7.04 -10.05 21.85
N PRO A 395 -7.81 -11.16 21.81
CA PRO A 395 -7.99 -11.97 23.00
C PRO A 395 -6.65 -12.59 23.42
N ASP A 396 -6.50 -12.90 24.69
CA ASP A 396 -5.23 -13.34 25.30
C ASP A 396 -4.61 -14.56 24.59
N GLU A 397 -5.43 -15.45 24.02
CA GLU A 397 -5.00 -16.64 23.29
C GLU A 397 -4.28 -16.31 21.98
N LEU A 398 -4.53 -15.13 21.41
CA LEU A 398 -3.93 -14.67 20.15
C LEU A 398 -2.75 -13.71 20.35
N ARG A 399 -2.31 -13.48 21.60
CA ARG A 399 -1.19 -12.57 21.92
C ARG A 399 0.13 -12.98 21.25
N PHE A 400 0.30 -14.25 20.89
CA PHE A 400 1.50 -14.73 20.16
C PHE A 400 1.65 -14.09 18.77
N LEU A 401 0.59 -13.50 18.22
CA LEU A 401 0.64 -12.76 16.96
C LEU A 401 1.41 -11.43 17.08
N ARG A 402 1.70 -10.94 18.29
CA ARG A 402 2.48 -9.72 18.51
C ARG A 402 3.86 -9.76 17.88
N GLY A 403 4.19 -8.72 17.11
CA GLY A 403 5.47 -8.59 16.41
C GLY A 403 5.69 -9.60 15.28
N GLN A 404 4.64 -10.29 14.79
CA GLN A 404 4.77 -11.33 13.76
C GLN A 404 4.74 -10.80 12.31
N ARG A 405 5.01 -9.50 12.08
CA ARG A 405 5.00 -8.90 10.73
C ARG A 405 5.94 -9.59 9.75
N TYR A 406 7.20 -9.81 10.12
CA TYR A 406 8.17 -10.49 9.23
C TYR A 406 7.78 -11.95 8.93
N PRO A 407 7.40 -12.78 9.92
CA PRO A 407 6.88 -14.12 9.66
C PRO A 407 5.64 -14.15 8.78
N LEU A 408 4.69 -13.23 8.99
CA LEU A 408 3.50 -13.12 8.15
C LEU A 408 3.85 -12.77 6.70
N LEU A 409 4.72 -11.77 6.50
CA LEU A 409 5.20 -11.39 5.17
C LEU A 409 5.95 -12.54 4.50
N LEU A 410 6.79 -13.26 5.24
CA LEU A 410 7.52 -14.43 4.73
C LEU A 410 6.56 -15.54 4.30
N ALA A 411 5.56 -15.87 5.13
CA ALA A 411 4.56 -16.89 4.80
C ALA A 411 3.77 -16.53 3.54
N VAL A 412 3.25 -15.31 3.46
CA VAL A 412 2.52 -14.82 2.27
C VAL A 412 3.41 -14.80 1.03
N GLY A 413 4.65 -14.30 1.16
CA GLY A 413 5.60 -14.22 0.07
C GLY A 413 6.03 -15.60 -0.44
N LEU A 414 6.18 -16.60 0.43
CA LEU A 414 6.49 -17.98 0.05
C LEU A 414 5.30 -18.67 -0.62
N LEU A 415 4.06 -18.42 -0.16
CA LEU A 415 2.85 -18.88 -0.86
C LEU A 415 2.79 -18.31 -2.28
N LEU A 416 3.13 -17.04 -2.43
CA LEU A 416 3.22 -16.39 -3.74
C LEU A 416 4.34 -16.99 -4.61
N SER A 417 5.52 -17.25 -4.04
CA SER A 417 6.61 -17.95 -4.73
C SER A 417 6.18 -19.36 -5.19
N ALA A 418 5.51 -20.11 -4.33
CA ALA A 418 5.03 -21.47 -4.64
C ALA A 418 3.97 -21.44 -5.75
N ALA A 419 3.03 -20.50 -5.69
CA ALA A 419 2.02 -20.31 -6.72
C ALA A 419 2.67 -20.00 -8.08
N ASN A 420 3.67 -19.11 -8.11
CA ASN A 420 4.38 -18.77 -9.34
C ASN A 420 5.28 -19.92 -9.86
N ALA A 421 5.93 -20.67 -8.97
CA ALA A 421 6.69 -21.85 -9.36
C ALA A 421 5.79 -22.91 -10.01
N LEU A 422 4.59 -23.13 -9.47
CA LEU A 422 3.60 -24.06 -10.02
C LEU A 422 3.11 -23.64 -11.41
N THR A 423 2.88 -22.35 -11.67
CA THR A 423 2.48 -21.87 -13.00
C THR A 423 3.59 -22.10 -14.02
N LEU A 424 4.84 -21.84 -13.62
CA LEU A 424 6.03 -22.03 -14.44
C LEU A 424 6.26 -23.52 -14.79
N ILE A 425 6.25 -24.42 -13.81
CA ILE A 425 6.43 -25.88 -14.00
C ILE A 425 5.35 -26.46 -14.92
N ARG A 426 4.10 -26.00 -14.77
CA ARG A 426 2.97 -26.46 -15.58
C ARG A 426 2.96 -25.91 -17.00
N SER A 427 3.77 -24.89 -17.30
CA SER A 427 3.99 -24.38 -18.66
C SER A 427 5.00 -25.28 -19.39
N ARG A 428 4.54 -26.46 -19.87
CA ARG A 428 5.38 -27.49 -20.52
C ARG A 428 6.23 -27.01 -21.72
N HIS A 429 6.09 -25.77 -22.20
CA HIS A 429 6.60 -25.35 -23.51
C HIS A 429 7.87 -24.47 -23.54
N ARG A 430 8.47 -24.04 -22.42
CA ARG A 430 9.69 -23.20 -22.48
C ARG A 430 10.67 -23.46 -21.32
N ARG A 431 11.30 -24.63 -21.30
CA ARG A 431 12.50 -24.93 -20.48
C ARG A 431 13.83 -24.59 -21.20
N HIS A 432 13.77 -23.86 -22.32
CA HIS A 432 14.98 -23.46 -23.06
C HIS A 432 15.35 -22.04 -22.67
N CYS A 433 16.58 -21.83 -22.19
CA CYS A 433 17.24 -20.53 -22.05
C CYS A 433 17.49 -19.92 -23.42
N ARG A 434 16.44 -19.50 -24.12
CA ARG A 434 16.56 -18.62 -25.29
C ARG A 434 16.28 -17.20 -24.83
N PHE A 435 17.08 -16.25 -25.31
CA PHE A 435 16.77 -14.83 -25.22
C PHE A 435 15.32 -14.61 -25.67
N VAL A 436 14.57 -13.83 -24.88
CA VAL A 436 13.18 -13.50 -25.19
C VAL A 436 13.18 -12.72 -26.49
N ARG A 437 12.45 -13.22 -27.51
CA ARG A 437 12.22 -12.46 -28.74
C ARG A 437 11.44 -11.21 -28.37
N TRP A 438 11.95 -10.03 -28.73
CA TRP A 438 11.27 -8.76 -28.48
C TRP A 438 9.88 -8.78 -29.15
N THR A 439 8.84 -8.46 -28.38
CA THR A 439 7.42 -8.48 -28.81
C THR A 439 6.87 -7.07 -28.89
N SER A 440 5.75 -6.89 -29.57
CA SER A 440 5.02 -5.60 -29.61
C SER A 440 4.66 -5.12 -28.20
N MET A 441 4.28 -6.03 -27.29
CA MET A 441 4.01 -5.67 -25.88
C MET A 441 5.26 -5.21 -25.10
N HIS A 442 6.44 -5.78 -25.40
CA HIS A 442 7.70 -5.32 -24.80
C HIS A 442 8.04 -3.91 -25.26
N ALA A 443 8.01 -3.65 -26.57
CA ALA A 443 8.20 -2.31 -27.13
C ALA A 443 7.21 -1.30 -26.53
N LEU A 444 5.94 -1.68 -26.39
CA LEU A 444 4.90 -0.81 -25.88
C LEU A 444 5.16 -0.40 -24.44
N ARG A 445 5.52 -1.39 -23.60
CA ARG A 445 5.86 -1.14 -22.21
C ARG A 445 7.11 -0.28 -22.08
N ALA A 446 8.16 -0.56 -22.85
CA ALA A 446 9.38 0.26 -22.83
C ALA A 446 9.06 1.73 -23.14
N VAL A 447 8.30 2.00 -24.20
CA VAL A 447 7.89 3.36 -24.58
C VAL A 447 7.09 4.04 -23.47
N VAL A 448 6.08 3.37 -22.90
CA VAL A 448 5.26 3.97 -21.84
C VAL A 448 6.05 4.16 -20.56
N VAL A 449 6.88 3.22 -20.15
CA VAL A 449 7.75 3.37 -18.96
C VAL A 449 8.72 4.53 -19.15
N THR A 450 9.38 4.64 -20.31
CA THR A 450 10.23 5.80 -20.62
C THR A 450 9.44 7.10 -20.60
N GLY A 451 8.23 7.11 -21.17
CA GLY A 451 7.32 8.26 -21.12
C GLY A 451 6.92 8.65 -19.70
N LEU A 452 6.64 7.69 -18.82
CA LEU A 452 6.31 7.93 -17.41
C LEU A 452 7.55 8.39 -16.61
N LEU A 453 8.73 7.85 -16.89
CA LEU A 453 9.98 8.30 -16.27
C LEU A 453 10.25 9.77 -16.62
N VAL A 454 10.14 10.13 -17.90
CA VAL A 454 10.40 11.50 -18.37
C VAL A 454 9.26 12.47 -18.02
N GLY A 455 8.01 12.03 -18.11
CA GLY A 455 6.83 12.89 -17.97
C GLY A 455 6.25 12.97 -16.56
N VAL A 456 6.60 12.04 -15.67
CA VAL A 456 6.14 12.03 -14.26
C VAL A 456 7.33 12.09 -13.32
N LEU A 457 8.23 11.11 -13.38
CA LEU A 457 9.29 10.97 -12.38
C LEU A 457 10.31 12.11 -12.44
N CYS A 458 10.79 12.51 -13.63
CA CYS A 458 11.75 13.60 -13.78
C CYS A 458 11.17 14.96 -13.30
N PRO A 459 9.97 15.39 -13.72
CA PRO A 459 9.33 16.60 -13.19
C PRO A 459 9.17 16.53 -11.67
N VAL A 460 8.68 15.41 -11.13
CA VAL A 460 8.54 15.22 -9.70
C VAL A 460 9.90 15.35 -8.99
N ALA A 461 10.96 14.75 -9.53
CA ALA A 461 12.30 14.84 -8.98
C ALA A 461 12.84 16.28 -9.03
N ILE A 462 12.59 17.01 -10.11
CA ILE A 462 12.98 18.42 -10.26
C ILE A 462 12.24 19.28 -9.24
N VAL A 463 10.91 19.13 -9.14
CA VAL A 463 10.09 19.84 -8.15
C VAL A 463 10.60 19.53 -6.74
N ARG A 464 10.90 18.26 -6.44
CA ARG A 464 11.52 17.86 -5.18
C ARG A 464 12.83 18.60 -4.93
N LEU A 465 13.73 18.65 -5.91
CA LEU A 465 15.00 19.38 -5.75
C LEU A 465 14.82 20.89 -5.55
N VAL A 466 13.76 21.49 -6.10
CA VAL A 466 13.49 22.94 -6.00
C VAL A 466 12.79 23.31 -4.68
N ILE A 467 11.85 22.49 -4.21
CA ILE A 467 11.00 22.80 -3.05
C ILE A 467 11.59 22.24 -1.75
N ASN A 468 12.49 21.25 -1.81
CA ASN A 468 13.01 20.62 -0.60
C ASN A 468 13.81 21.62 0.25
N HIS A 469 13.28 21.91 1.44
CA HIS A 469 14.01 22.68 2.44
C HIS A 469 15.11 21.80 3.02
N SER A 470 16.35 22.28 2.97
CA SER A 470 17.43 21.60 3.71
C SER A 470 17.14 21.72 5.20
N SER A 471 17.39 20.65 5.94
CA SER A 471 17.16 20.66 7.39
C SER A 471 17.92 21.80 8.06
N GLY A 472 17.21 22.61 8.86
CA GLY A 472 17.77 23.79 9.54
C GLY A 472 17.93 25.04 8.67
N GLN A 473 17.57 25.00 7.38
CA GLN A 473 17.59 26.16 6.49
C GLN A 473 16.59 27.24 6.94
N VAL A 474 15.44 26.82 7.47
CA VAL A 474 14.43 27.70 8.06
C VAL A 474 14.62 27.64 9.57
N SER A 475 15.40 28.58 10.11
CA SER A 475 15.62 28.70 11.55
C SER A 475 14.61 29.72 12.12
N PRO A 476 13.69 29.28 12.99
CA PRO A 476 12.75 30.17 13.65
C PRO A 476 13.45 31.26 14.47
N SER A 477 12.75 32.37 14.72
CA SER A 477 13.27 33.41 15.62
C SER A 477 13.42 32.87 17.04
N ASN A 478 14.50 33.20 17.75
CA ASN A 478 14.67 32.90 19.18
C ASN A 478 13.72 33.72 20.09
N THR A 479 13.02 34.69 19.51
CA THR A 479 11.99 35.49 20.18
C THR A 479 10.65 35.29 19.50
N LEU A 480 9.67 34.76 20.23
CA LEU A 480 8.29 34.62 19.78
C LEU A 480 7.36 35.21 20.85
N LEU A 481 6.35 35.98 20.44
CA LEU A 481 5.43 36.67 21.35
C LEU A 481 6.11 37.55 22.43
N GLY A 482 7.31 38.05 22.13
CA GLY A 482 8.09 38.91 23.04
C GLY A 482 8.85 38.19 24.15
N VAL A 483 8.98 36.85 24.08
CA VAL A 483 9.75 36.06 25.06
C VAL A 483 11.06 35.55 24.44
N PRO A 484 12.23 35.91 25.01
CA PRO A 484 13.52 35.41 24.54
C PRO A 484 13.79 33.98 25.05
N SER A 485 14.23 33.09 24.17
CA SER A 485 14.60 31.70 24.46
C SER A 485 15.69 31.22 23.48
N ASP A 486 16.47 30.20 23.83
CA ASP A 486 17.42 29.60 22.89
C ASP A 486 16.73 28.61 21.95
N PHE A 487 15.68 27.95 22.43
CA PHE A 487 14.88 27.04 21.62
C PHE A 487 13.46 26.87 22.19
N ARG A 488 12.57 26.41 21.30
CA ARG A 488 11.17 26.09 21.58
C ARG A 488 10.89 24.64 21.26
N VAL A 489 10.18 23.96 22.16
CA VAL A 489 9.71 22.60 21.96
C VAL A 489 8.20 22.59 21.86
N PHE A 490 7.67 21.93 20.84
CA PHE A 490 6.26 21.69 20.62
C PHE A 490 5.98 20.19 20.80
N SER A 491 5.06 19.84 21.69
CA SER A 491 4.66 18.44 21.91
C SER A 491 3.18 18.24 21.60
N PHE A 492 2.83 17.23 20.81
CA PHE A 492 1.44 17.00 20.41
C PHE A 492 1.15 15.54 20.09
N ASN A 493 0.13 14.96 20.73
CA ASN A 493 -0.44 13.69 20.30
C ASN A 493 -1.32 13.94 19.06
N VAL A 494 -0.92 13.40 17.92
CA VAL A 494 -1.51 13.70 16.59
C VAL A 494 -2.55 12.66 16.14
N TYR A 495 -3.00 11.82 17.07
CA TYR A 495 -4.14 10.93 16.91
C TYR A 495 -4.06 10.07 15.64
N GLN A 496 -2.90 9.45 15.43
CA GLN A 496 -2.60 8.54 14.31
C GLN A 496 -2.81 9.11 12.92
N GLY A 497 -2.72 10.44 12.79
CA GLY A 497 -2.94 11.11 11.52
C GLY A 497 -4.41 11.31 11.16
N PHE A 498 -5.31 11.17 12.13
CA PHE A 498 -6.75 11.36 11.98
C PHE A 498 -7.27 12.53 12.80
N ASN A 499 -8.28 13.20 12.27
CA ASN A 499 -9.14 14.06 13.08
C ASN A 499 -10.32 13.27 13.65
N ARG A 500 -11.16 13.89 14.50
CA ARG A 500 -12.33 13.20 15.09
C ARG A 500 -13.38 12.73 14.08
N ALA A 501 -13.35 13.21 12.85
CA ALA A 501 -14.18 12.74 11.75
C ALA A 501 -13.53 11.61 10.93
N GLY A 502 -12.35 11.10 11.31
CA GLY A 502 -11.64 10.07 10.56
C GLY A 502 -11.06 10.54 9.24
N LEU A 503 -11.04 11.84 9.00
CA LEU A 503 -10.31 12.47 7.91
C LEU A 503 -8.85 12.63 8.29
N THR A 504 -7.99 12.87 7.31
CA THR A 504 -6.56 13.02 7.58
C THR A 504 -6.29 14.42 8.12
N ASN A 505 -5.48 14.52 9.19
CA ASN A 505 -5.20 15.79 9.87
C ASN A 505 -3.83 16.39 9.53
N PHE A 506 -3.08 15.84 8.56
CA PHE A 506 -1.68 16.20 8.32
C PHE A 506 -1.49 17.70 8.05
N GLN A 507 -2.35 18.28 7.20
CA GLN A 507 -2.29 19.70 6.88
C GLN A 507 -2.70 20.58 8.09
N PRO A 508 -3.81 20.32 8.81
CA PRO A 508 -4.10 20.98 10.07
C PRO A 508 -2.96 20.92 11.11
N ILE A 509 -2.32 19.75 11.27
CA ILE A 509 -1.18 19.58 12.17
C ILE A 509 0.03 20.40 11.70
N LEU A 510 0.31 20.42 10.40
CA LEU A 510 1.37 21.25 9.81
C LEU A 510 1.13 22.73 10.10
N THR A 511 -0.09 23.23 9.86
CA THR A 511 -0.47 24.62 10.16
C THR A 511 -0.30 24.93 11.64
N ALA A 512 -0.77 24.04 12.52
CA ALA A 512 -0.63 24.22 13.97
C ALA A 512 0.84 24.28 14.41
N ILE A 513 1.74 23.52 13.79
CA ILE A 513 3.19 23.62 14.07
C ILE A 513 3.75 24.93 13.54
N GLN A 514 3.39 25.34 12.32
CA GLN A 514 3.88 26.57 11.68
C GLN A 514 3.52 27.84 12.48
N ASP A 515 2.30 27.90 13.03
CA ASP A 515 1.82 29.05 13.79
C ASP A 515 2.64 29.35 15.07
N TYR A 516 3.38 28.37 15.60
CA TYR A 516 4.27 28.55 16.77
C TYR A 516 5.76 28.49 16.44
N GLU A 517 6.11 28.27 15.17
CA GLU A 517 7.47 28.20 14.67
C GLU A 517 8.46 27.48 15.65
N PRO A 518 8.19 26.25 16.12
CA PRO A 518 9.04 25.62 17.11
C PRO A 518 10.37 25.18 16.50
N HIS A 519 11.41 25.10 17.35
CA HIS A 519 12.72 24.59 16.94
C HIS A 519 12.79 23.06 16.99
N MET A 520 11.98 22.46 17.86
CA MET A 520 11.88 21.02 18.05
C MET A 520 10.40 20.63 18.17
N VAL A 521 10.03 19.50 17.57
CA VAL A 521 8.67 18.97 17.60
C VAL A 521 8.71 17.52 18.08
N ALA A 522 7.93 17.17 19.09
CA ALA A 522 7.78 15.84 19.62
C ALA A 522 6.32 15.38 19.46
N LEU A 523 6.08 14.45 18.53
CA LEU A 523 4.75 13.94 18.24
C LEU A 523 4.56 12.53 18.81
N GLN A 524 3.39 12.27 19.35
CA GLN A 524 2.92 10.96 19.82
C GLN A 524 1.80 10.47 18.91
N GLU A 525 1.56 9.16 18.88
CA GLU A 525 0.64 8.50 17.94
C GLU A 525 0.88 8.93 16.48
N SER A 526 2.15 8.87 16.05
CA SER A 526 2.59 9.43 14.77
C SER A 526 3.01 8.39 13.72
N ASP A 527 3.05 7.09 14.05
CA ASP A 527 3.34 6.03 13.07
C ASP A 527 2.13 5.77 12.17
N THR A 528 2.09 6.52 11.08
CA THR A 528 1.06 6.50 10.03
C THR A 528 1.43 5.59 8.86
N MET A 529 2.56 4.88 8.96
CA MET A 529 3.07 3.96 7.95
C MET A 529 2.55 2.53 8.09
N GLN A 530 1.62 2.35 9.01
CA GLN A 530 0.90 1.10 9.22
C GLN A 530 -0.21 0.94 8.19
N ALA A 531 -0.62 -0.31 7.99
CA ALA A 531 -1.71 -0.63 7.07
C ALA A 531 -2.99 0.13 7.45
N GLY A 532 -3.31 0.20 8.75
CA GLY A 532 -4.49 0.91 9.28
C GLY A 532 -4.50 2.42 9.03
N SER A 533 -3.37 3.03 8.67
CA SER A 533 -3.30 4.46 8.30
C SER A 533 -3.14 4.68 6.80
N GLY A 534 -3.26 3.62 5.98
CA GLY A 534 -3.11 3.67 4.52
C GLY A 534 -1.65 3.75 4.04
N ALA A 535 -0.70 3.44 4.93
CA ALA A 535 0.74 3.57 4.70
C ALA A 535 1.13 4.95 4.17
N ILE A 536 0.77 6.01 4.90
CA ILE A 536 1.01 7.41 4.54
C ILE A 536 2.00 7.99 5.55
N ASP A 537 3.10 8.60 5.11
CA ASP A 537 4.20 8.97 6.01
C ASP A 537 4.07 10.40 6.55
N MET A 538 3.42 10.57 7.71
CA MET A 538 3.29 11.89 8.35
C MET A 538 4.66 12.47 8.72
N THR A 539 5.58 11.65 9.20
CA THR A 539 6.89 12.13 9.63
C THR A 539 7.69 12.70 8.46
N ASP A 540 7.72 12.01 7.32
CA ASP A 540 8.41 12.49 6.10
C ASP A 540 7.71 13.73 5.53
N PHE A 541 6.38 13.74 5.54
CA PHE A 541 5.57 14.90 5.16
C PHE A 541 5.96 16.14 5.96
N LEU A 542 5.85 16.08 7.30
CA LEU A 542 6.11 17.21 8.18
C LEU A 542 7.58 17.64 8.13
N ALA A 543 8.53 16.69 8.13
CA ALA A 543 9.95 17.00 8.08
C ALA A 543 10.32 17.81 6.82
N GLN A 544 9.79 17.41 5.66
CA GLN A 544 10.06 18.09 4.40
C GLN A 544 9.30 19.40 4.25
N GLU A 545 8.07 19.53 4.78
CA GLU A 545 7.32 20.80 4.79
C GLU A 545 7.93 21.82 5.75
N LEU A 546 8.48 21.38 6.89
CA LEU A 546 9.07 22.25 7.89
C LEU A 546 10.57 22.50 7.69
N GLY A 547 11.22 21.76 6.78
CA GLY A 547 12.68 21.83 6.64
C GLY A 547 13.42 21.39 7.90
N MET A 548 12.98 20.29 8.51
CA MET A 548 13.52 19.77 9.77
C MET A 548 14.19 18.41 9.58
N TYR A 549 15.21 18.12 10.38
CA TYR A 549 15.69 16.76 10.61
C TYR A 549 14.56 15.94 11.24
N SER A 550 14.50 14.65 10.94
CA SER A 550 13.47 13.76 11.48
C SER A 550 14.08 12.51 12.10
N TYR A 551 13.52 12.09 13.23
CA TYR A 551 13.82 10.84 13.88
C TYR A 551 12.50 10.15 14.26
N ALA A 552 12.18 9.03 13.60
CA ALA A 552 10.97 8.24 13.84
C ALA A 552 11.35 6.87 14.38
N HIS A 553 10.98 6.61 15.62
CA HIS A 553 11.30 5.37 16.32
C HIS A 553 10.32 5.21 17.50
N PRO A 554 9.94 4.00 17.91
CA PRO A 554 10.26 2.69 17.33
C PRO A 554 9.85 2.56 15.86
N ARG A 555 10.45 1.60 15.16
CA ARG A 555 10.21 1.32 13.74
C ARG A 555 8.78 0.87 13.54
N THR A 556 8.23 1.10 12.36
CA THR A 556 6.87 0.65 12.02
C THR A 556 6.70 -0.86 12.18
N VAL A 557 7.77 -1.66 12.03
CA VAL A 557 7.73 -3.11 12.22
C VAL A 557 7.62 -3.56 13.68
N GLU A 558 7.83 -2.64 14.62
CA GLU A 558 7.77 -2.87 16.07
C GLU A 558 6.37 -2.62 16.63
N ASP A 559 5.40 -2.28 15.76
CA ASP A 559 3.97 -2.29 16.05
C ASP A 559 3.53 -1.36 17.20
N SER A 560 4.18 -0.20 17.37
CA SER A 560 3.74 0.87 18.30
C SER A 560 2.90 1.93 17.59
N PHE A 561 2.15 2.75 18.33
CA PHE A 561 1.53 3.96 17.75
C PHE A 561 2.52 5.05 17.35
N GLY A 562 3.78 4.91 17.75
CA GLY A 562 4.90 5.62 17.16
C GLY A 562 5.12 7.02 17.70
N CYS A 563 6.39 7.34 17.84
CA CYS A 563 6.87 8.63 18.29
C CYS A 563 7.70 9.24 17.16
N THR A 564 7.49 10.52 16.90
CA THR A 564 8.22 11.28 15.89
C THR A 564 8.89 12.47 16.57
N PHE A 565 10.16 12.67 16.29
CA PHE A 565 10.87 13.87 16.69
C PHE A 565 11.37 14.61 15.45
N LEU A 566 11.08 15.91 15.36
CA LEU A 566 11.59 16.80 14.33
C LEU A 566 12.44 17.89 14.96
N SER A 567 13.49 18.33 14.29
CA SER A 567 14.28 19.47 14.76
C SER A 567 14.88 20.28 13.62
N VAL A 568 14.95 21.59 13.79
CA VAL A 568 15.78 22.46 12.94
C VAL A 568 17.28 22.25 13.20
N PHE A 569 17.62 21.76 14.38
CA PHE A 569 18.99 21.48 14.80
C PHE A 569 19.41 20.05 14.43
N PRO A 570 20.69 19.79 14.14
CA PRO A 570 21.16 18.44 13.79
C PRO A 570 20.84 17.41 14.87
N ILE A 571 20.23 16.30 14.45
CA ILE A 571 20.00 15.12 15.28
C ILE A 571 21.25 14.22 15.22
N VAL A 572 21.80 13.89 16.38
CA VAL A 572 22.93 12.97 16.51
C VAL A 572 22.39 11.54 16.63
N GLU A 573 22.09 10.92 15.49
CA GLU A 573 21.46 9.59 15.44
C GLU A 573 22.25 8.51 16.19
N ALA A 574 23.60 8.54 16.13
CA ALA A 574 24.45 7.58 16.84
C ALA A 574 24.29 7.63 18.37
N GLN A 575 23.77 8.74 18.88
CA GLN A 575 23.44 8.92 20.28
C GLN A 575 21.93 8.91 20.52
N SER A 576 21.10 8.57 19.53
CA SER A 576 19.64 8.52 19.69
C SER A 576 19.17 7.07 19.81
N THR A 577 18.06 6.84 20.51
CA THR A 577 17.49 5.49 20.68
C THR A 577 15.97 5.52 20.77
N GLY A 578 15.34 4.52 20.16
CA GLY A 578 13.91 4.23 20.28
C GLY A 578 13.67 3.03 21.18
N VAL A 579 12.66 3.09 22.03
CA VAL A 579 12.31 2.03 22.97
C VAL A 579 10.81 1.75 22.88
N ILE A 580 10.46 0.49 22.63
CA ILE A 580 9.11 0.00 22.88
C ILE A 580 8.96 -0.13 24.40
N LEU A 581 8.01 0.59 24.96
CA LEU A 581 7.72 0.51 26.38
C LEU A 581 6.96 -0.79 26.67
N PRO A 582 7.32 -1.52 27.75
CA PRO A 582 6.76 -2.84 28.00
C PRO A 582 5.27 -2.75 28.32
N SER A 583 4.50 -3.63 27.68
CA SER A 583 3.09 -3.81 28.00
C SER A 583 2.72 -5.30 27.97
N PRO A 584 2.25 -5.89 29.09
CA PRO A 584 1.81 -7.27 29.13
C PRO A 584 0.48 -7.52 28.39
N ARG A 585 -0.38 -6.50 28.27
CA ARG A 585 -1.74 -6.61 27.70
C ARG A 585 -2.03 -5.51 26.68
N GLY A 586 -1.76 -4.28 27.05
CA GLY A 586 -2.04 -3.09 26.26
C GLY A 586 -1.20 -2.88 25.01
N GLU A 587 -1.38 -1.69 24.47
CA GLU A 587 -0.65 -1.17 23.32
C GLU A 587 0.87 -1.16 23.50
N ASN A 588 1.58 -1.30 22.38
CA ASN A 588 3.01 -0.98 22.31
C ASN A 588 3.17 0.54 22.40
N ALA A 589 3.37 1.02 23.62
CA ALA A 589 3.75 2.38 23.92
C ALA A 589 5.17 2.70 23.41
N CYS A 590 5.47 3.98 23.16
CA CYS A 590 6.75 4.40 22.59
C CYS A 590 7.50 5.39 23.47
N MET A 591 8.82 5.32 23.37
CA MET A 591 9.74 6.33 23.85
C MET A 591 10.85 6.53 22.82
N GLN A 592 11.26 7.79 22.64
CA GLN A 592 12.49 8.14 21.95
C GLN A 592 13.36 8.94 22.89
N MET A 593 14.67 8.69 22.87
CA MET A 593 15.67 9.57 23.45
C MET A 593 16.56 10.07 22.31
N VAL A 594 16.48 11.35 22.02
CA VAL A 594 17.11 11.99 20.88
C VAL A 594 18.17 12.96 21.38
N ALA A 595 19.38 12.85 20.86
CA ALA A 595 20.45 13.81 21.10
C ALA A 595 20.44 14.86 19.99
N VAL A 596 20.37 16.14 20.36
CA VAL A 596 20.25 17.27 19.44
C VAL A 596 21.37 18.27 19.71
N ASP A 597 22.06 18.72 18.66
CA ASP A 597 23.12 19.72 18.77
C ASP A 597 22.54 21.15 18.67
N VAL A 598 22.30 21.78 19.81
CA VAL A 598 21.83 23.17 19.89
C VAL A 598 23.03 24.08 20.09
N HIS A 599 23.46 24.76 19.03
CA HIS A 599 24.57 25.71 19.05
C HIS A 599 25.87 25.15 19.66
N GLY A 600 26.20 23.88 19.41
CA GLY A 600 27.37 23.19 19.96
C GLY A 600 27.12 22.52 21.32
N THR A 601 25.92 22.65 21.88
CA THR A 601 25.51 22.03 23.14
C THR A 601 24.59 20.83 22.89
N ALA A 602 25.00 19.66 23.36
CA ALA A 602 24.19 18.44 23.25
C ALA A 602 22.99 18.51 24.22
N VAL A 603 21.79 18.65 23.67
CA VAL A 603 20.52 18.59 24.39
C VAL A 603 19.92 17.20 24.22
N THR A 604 19.56 16.55 25.33
CA THR A 604 18.83 15.28 25.29
C THR A 604 17.34 15.57 25.38
N VAL A 605 16.58 15.16 24.37
CA VAL A 605 15.12 15.25 24.35
C VAL A 605 14.53 13.85 24.38
N VAL A 606 13.67 13.60 25.35
CA VAL A 606 12.96 12.35 25.50
C VAL A 606 11.50 12.57 25.13
N ASN A 607 11.03 11.95 24.05
CA ASN A 607 9.64 11.93 23.63
C ASN A 607 8.98 10.65 24.16
N VAL A 608 7.87 10.76 24.89
CA VAL A 608 7.18 9.62 25.52
C VAL A 608 5.70 9.58 25.13
N HIS A 609 5.21 8.39 24.84
CA HIS A 609 3.79 8.05 24.80
C HIS A 609 3.57 6.81 25.67
N LEU A 610 2.97 6.96 26.84
CA LEU A 610 2.65 5.83 27.71
C LEU A 610 1.35 5.15 27.30
N GLY A 611 1.25 3.84 27.50
CA GLY A 611 0.06 3.07 27.20
C GLY A 611 -1.12 3.52 28.05
N ASN A 612 -2.34 3.39 27.52
CA ASN A 612 -3.54 3.82 28.23
C ASN A 612 -3.89 2.90 29.44
N ASP A 613 -3.38 1.68 29.43
CA ASP A 613 -3.68 0.62 30.40
C ASP A 613 -3.24 0.92 31.84
N GLY A 614 -3.89 0.23 32.80
CA GLY A 614 -3.92 0.56 34.22
C GLY A 614 -2.61 0.99 34.90
N MET A 615 -2.74 1.68 36.04
CA MET A 615 -1.64 2.42 36.69
C MET A 615 -0.38 1.60 37.05
N SER A 616 -0.48 0.27 37.24
CA SER A 616 0.69 -0.59 37.45
C SER A 616 1.54 -0.77 36.20
N GLU A 617 0.91 -0.79 35.03
CA GLU A 617 1.60 -0.88 33.75
C GLU A 617 2.30 0.43 33.44
N LYS A 618 1.61 1.56 33.60
CA LYS A 618 2.21 2.90 33.52
C LYS A 618 3.42 3.05 34.43
N GLN A 619 3.38 2.53 35.67
CA GLN A 619 4.55 2.54 36.55
C GLN A 619 5.72 1.75 35.94
N THR A 620 5.47 0.55 35.40
CA THR A 620 6.50 -0.29 34.77
C THR A 620 7.13 0.42 33.56
N GLN A 621 6.31 1.10 32.76
CA GLN A 621 6.78 1.88 31.62
C GLN A 621 7.61 3.09 32.06
N LEU A 622 7.14 3.84 33.07
CA LEU A 622 7.88 4.95 33.67
C LEU A 622 9.21 4.51 34.28
N ASP A 623 9.27 3.34 34.90
CA ASP A 623 10.53 2.77 35.41
C ASP A 623 11.51 2.43 34.29
N VAL A 624 11.03 2.05 33.11
CA VAL A 624 11.86 1.92 31.90
C VAL A 624 12.33 3.29 31.42
N VAL A 625 11.44 4.27 31.31
CA VAL A 625 11.78 5.65 30.91
C VAL A 625 12.88 6.21 31.83
N ALA A 626 12.67 6.15 33.14
CA ALA A 626 13.61 6.66 34.14
C ALA A 626 14.96 5.92 34.07
N ARG A 627 14.96 4.58 33.98
CA ARG A 627 16.21 3.81 33.84
C ARG A 627 16.95 4.15 32.55
N THR A 628 16.25 4.32 31.43
CA THR A 628 16.88 4.70 30.16
C THR A 628 17.50 6.09 30.27
N ILE A 629 16.82 7.06 30.89
CA ILE A 629 17.35 8.40 31.17
C ILE A 629 18.62 8.32 32.04
N LEU A 630 18.57 7.57 33.14
CA LEU A 630 19.68 7.39 34.08
C LEU A 630 20.85 6.56 33.52
N SER A 631 20.66 5.86 32.41
CA SER A 631 21.72 5.06 31.77
C SER A 631 22.80 5.90 31.09
N ARG A 632 22.57 7.21 30.94
CA ARG A 632 23.52 8.16 30.34
C ARG A 632 23.93 9.24 31.35
N PRO A 633 25.11 9.87 31.18
CA PRO A 633 25.49 10.99 32.04
C PRO A 633 24.52 12.17 31.85
N ILE A 634 23.62 12.40 32.80
CA ILE A 634 22.64 13.50 32.76
C ILE A 634 23.26 14.81 33.29
N ASN A 635 24.50 15.09 32.89
CA ASN A 635 25.17 16.32 33.30
C ASN A 635 24.84 17.50 32.37
N GLY A 636 24.12 17.24 31.27
CA GLY A 636 23.73 18.24 30.27
C GLY A 636 22.23 18.54 30.29
N PRO A 637 21.79 19.48 29.43
CA PRO A 637 20.38 19.79 29.17
C PRO A 637 19.52 18.56 28.88
N LEU A 638 18.44 18.39 29.63
CA LEU A 638 17.47 17.31 29.47
C LEU A 638 16.05 17.87 29.39
N LEU A 639 15.29 17.36 28.42
CA LEU A 639 13.85 17.52 28.29
C LEU A 639 13.19 16.15 28.24
N VAL A 640 12.07 15.98 28.95
CA VAL A 640 11.19 14.81 28.83
C VAL A 640 9.79 15.32 28.54
N VAL A 641 9.29 15.05 27.35
CA VAL A 641 8.05 15.61 26.82
C VAL A 641 7.15 14.52 26.27
N GLY A 642 5.85 14.76 26.22
CA GLY A 642 4.90 13.90 25.52
C GLY A 642 3.64 13.59 26.32
N ASP A 643 2.97 12.53 25.92
CA ASP A 643 1.72 12.04 26.50
C ASP A 643 2.02 10.93 27.51
N PHE A 644 1.81 11.24 28.79
CA PHE A 644 2.07 10.31 29.87
C PHE A 644 0.82 9.49 30.22
N ASN A 645 -0.34 9.76 29.63
CA ASN A 645 -1.61 9.11 29.96
C ASN A 645 -1.88 9.05 31.48
N THR A 646 -1.31 10.00 32.24
CA THR A 646 -1.20 9.97 33.70
C THR A 646 -1.45 11.36 34.26
N ARG A 647 -2.33 11.46 35.26
CA ARG A 647 -2.65 12.75 35.90
C ARG A 647 -1.61 13.15 36.95
N ASN A 648 -1.45 14.44 37.17
CA ASN A 648 -0.44 15.02 38.06
C ASN A 648 -0.66 14.70 39.56
N ASN A 649 -1.85 14.24 39.93
CA ASN A 649 -2.20 13.84 41.30
C ASN A 649 -1.90 12.36 41.62
N THR A 650 -1.36 11.60 40.67
CA THR A 650 -1.09 10.17 40.82
C THR A 650 0.24 9.90 41.55
N ALA A 651 0.43 8.66 42.01
CA ALA A 651 1.71 8.24 42.60
C ALA A 651 2.80 8.11 41.51
N GLN A 652 2.41 7.70 40.31
CA GLN A 652 3.25 7.50 39.13
C GLN A 652 3.92 8.81 38.71
N TYR A 653 3.12 9.88 38.60
CA TYR A 653 3.63 11.22 38.31
C TYR A 653 4.66 11.66 39.37
N ARG A 654 4.30 11.57 40.66
CA ARG A 654 5.19 11.97 41.77
C ARG A 654 6.48 11.17 41.79
N SER A 655 6.38 9.84 41.58
CA SER A 655 7.52 8.93 41.49
C SER A 655 8.43 9.33 40.33
N PHE A 656 7.87 9.64 39.16
CA PHE A 656 8.66 10.04 38.00
C PHE A 656 9.41 11.35 38.24
N VAL A 657 8.74 12.40 38.73
CA VAL A 657 9.38 13.70 39.02
C VAL A 657 10.51 13.55 40.06
N GLN A 658 10.34 12.67 41.05
CA GLN A 658 11.35 12.43 42.08
C GLN A 658 12.52 11.56 41.60
N ASN A 659 12.24 10.51 40.82
CA ASN A 659 13.21 9.47 40.48
C ASN A 659 13.91 9.67 39.13
N ALA A 660 13.29 10.38 38.18
CA ALA A 660 13.84 10.62 36.85
C ALA A 660 14.77 11.85 36.84
N GLY A 661 15.92 11.78 37.51
CA GLY A 661 17.00 12.77 37.38
C GLY A 661 16.69 14.18 37.90
N HIS A 662 15.81 14.30 38.90
CA HIS A 662 15.41 15.59 39.51
C HIS A 662 14.82 16.60 38.51
N VAL A 663 13.98 16.13 37.59
CA VAL A 663 13.31 17.01 36.63
C VAL A 663 12.29 17.94 37.30
N ARG A 664 12.06 19.10 36.68
CA ARG A 664 11.02 20.06 37.04
C ARG A 664 9.91 20.03 36.00
N ASP A 665 8.66 20.16 36.43
CA ASP A 665 7.50 20.26 35.55
C ASP A 665 7.31 21.71 35.08
N ALA A 666 7.36 21.94 33.76
CA ALA A 666 7.12 23.25 33.16
C ALA A 666 5.67 23.73 33.29
N GLY A 667 4.70 22.82 33.45
CA GLY A 667 3.29 23.17 33.70
C GLY A 667 3.03 23.72 35.10
N SER A 668 4.01 23.64 36.00
CA SER A 668 3.93 24.26 37.33
C SER A 668 4.31 25.73 37.27
N ALA A 669 3.41 26.61 37.74
CA ALA A 669 3.66 28.05 37.84
C ALA A 669 4.86 28.42 38.74
N ALA A 670 5.30 27.52 39.62
CA ALA A 670 6.51 27.71 40.43
C ALA A 670 7.81 27.51 39.64
N ASN A 671 7.75 26.82 38.51
CA ASN A 671 8.91 26.42 37.71
C ASN A 671 9.03 27.24 36.42
N CYS A 672 7.90 27.66 35.84
CA CYS A 672 7.87 28.37 34.56
C CYS A 672 6.71 29.37 34.49
N ARG A 673 6.87 30.45 33.70
CA ARG A 673 5.80 31.41 33.45
C ARG A 673 4.70 30.75 32.61
N GLN A 674 3.48 30.72 33.12
CA GLN A 674 2.31 30.23 32.38
C GLN A 674 1.69 31.37 31.56
N SER A 675 1.34 31.10 30.30
CA SER A 675 0.62 32.06 29.43
C SER A 675 -0.90 31.79 29.36
N PHE A 676 -1.35 30.72 30.00
CA PHE A 676 -2.73 30.26 30.00
C PHE A 676 -3.28 30.20 31.43
N ASN A 677 -4.60 30.17 31.53
CA ASN A 677 -5.31 29.97 32.78
C ASN A 677 -6.26 28.79 32.61
N ASP A 678 -5.70 27.58 32.64
CA ASP A 678 -6.46 26.34 32.49
C ASP A 678 -6.42 25.53 33.80
N THR A 679 -7.58 25.05 34.20
CA THR A 679 -7.79 24.21 35.38
C THR A 679 -7.95 22.72 35.03
N SER A 680 -7.83 22.36 33.75
CA SER A 680 -7.86 20.97 33.31
C SER A 680 -6.72 20.17 33.97
N VAL A 681 -6.96 18.87 34.17
CA VAL A 681 -5.94 17.98 34.72
C VAL A 681 -5.15 17.42 33.55
N PRO A 682 -3.89 17.84 33.34
CA PRO A 682 -3.12 17.44 32.18
C PRO A 682 -2.79 15.94 32.24
N ILE A 683 -2.57 15.37 31.05
CA ILE A 683 -1.89 14.07 30.89
C ILE A 683 -0.65 14.20 30.00
N GLU A 684 -0.51 15.30 29.27
CA GLU A 684 0.69 15.68 28.53
C GLU A 684 1.55 16.65 29.34
N TYR A 685 2.87 16.42 29.36
CA TYR A 685 3.80 17.19 30.19
C TYR A 685 5.07 17.57 29.43
N MET A 686 5.76 18.59 29.96
CA MET A 686 7.14 18.89 29.63
C MET A 686 7.95 19.01 30.93
N PHE A 687 8.80 18.03 31.18
CA PHE A 687 9.76 18.04 32.26
C PHE A 687 11.13 18.45 31.76
N TYR A 688 11.91 19.10 32.62
CA TYR A 688 13.23 19.59 32.24
C TYR A 688 14.25 19.54 33.38
N SER A 689 15.54 19.45 33.02
CA SER A 689 16.68 19.54 33.94
C SER A 689 17.88 20.18 33.21
N ASN A 690 18.72 20.91 33.94
CA ASN A 690 19.88 21.65 33.41
C ASN A 690 19.56 22.58 32.22
N VAL A 691 18.36 23.14 32.20
CA VAL A 691 17.89 24.23 31.33
C VAL A 691 16.94 25.12 32.13
N THR A 692 16.72 26.35 31.67
CA THR A 692 15.76 27.26 32.30
C THR A 692 14.50 27.37 31.43
N CYS A 693 13.34 27.01 32.00
CA CYS A 693 12.04 27.25 31.36
C CYS A 693 11.65 28.73 31.54
N VAL A 694 11.47 29.43 30.43
CA VAL A 694 11.10 30.86 30.42
C VAL A 694 9.60 31.04 30.35
N GLN A 695 8.92 30.25 29.50
CA GLN A 695 7.47 30.27 29.33
C GLN A 695 6.96 28.88 28.94
N PHE A 696 5.75 28.55 29.39
CA PHE A 696 5.01 27.36 29.00
C PHE A 696 3.60 27.75 28.52
N ASP A 697 3.24 27.29 27.32
CA ASP A 697 1.96 27.57 26.67
C ASP A 697 1.13 26.29 26.51
N TYR A 698 -0.19 26.46 26.62
CA TYR A 698 -1.17 25.43 26.32
C TYR A 698 -2.33 25.99 25.48
N PRO A 699 -2.12 26.16 24.17
CA PRO A 699 -3.13 26.77 23.32
C PRO A 699 -4.27 25.82 22.94
N HIS A 700 -5.50 26.28 23.16
CA HIS A 700 -6.75 25.64 22.70
C HIS A 700 -7.29 26.26 21.40
N THR A 701 -6.42 26.83 20.58
CA THR A 701 -6.82 27.66 19.43
C THR A 701 -7.24 26.88 18.20
N TYR A 702 -6.97 25.56 18.15
CA TYR A 702 -7.30 24.71 17.01
C TYR A 702 -8.50 23.81 17.32
N PRO A 703 -9.39 23.61 16.34
CA PRO A 703 -10.58 22.82 16.57
C PRO A 703 -10.23 21.32 16.40
N GLN A 704 -10.68 20.50 17.36
CA GLN A 704 -10.32 19.08 17.47
C GLN A 704 -10.99 18.20 16.40
N ASP A 705 -12.02 18.73 15.75
CA ASP A 705 -12.64 18.15 14.55
C ASP A 705 -11.74 18.27 13.32
N GLU A 706 -10.74 19.17 13.31
CA GLU A 706 -9.76 19.30 12.24
C GLU A 706 -8.39 18.71 12.58
N THR A 707 -7.92 18.88 13.82
CA THR A 707 -6.57 18.46 14.25
C THR A 707 -6.57 17.09 14.91
N ALA A 708 -6.61 17.02 16.23
CA ALA A 708 -6.51 15.81 17.03
C ALA A 708 -7.44 15.89 18.25
N ASP A 709 -7.56 14.81 19.00
CA ASP A 709 -8.35 14.76 20.23
C ASP A 709 -7.66 15.35 21.46
N SER A 710 -6.40 15.78 21.32
CA SER A 710 -5.59 16.50 22.31
C SER A 710 -5.31 17.94 21.88
N PHE A 711 -4.46 18.65 22.64
CA PHE A 711 -3.98 20.00 22.30
C PHE A 711 -2.46 20.08 22.52
N PRO A 712 -1.71 20.86 21.74
CA PRO A 712 -0.27 20.90 21.85
C PRO A 712 0.22 21.60 23.13
N ARG A 713 1.36 21.18 23.64
CA ARG A 713 2.11 21.83 24.72
C ARG A 713 3.33 22.52 24.11
N ILE A 714 3.66 23.72 24.57
CA ILE A 714 4.81 24.48 24.03
C ILE A 714 5.67 24.98 25.19
N GLY A 715 6.95 24.63 25.18
CA GLY A 715 7.93 25.09 26.17
C GLY A 715 9.01 25.93 25.52
N HIS A 716 9.34 27.06 26.17
CA HIS A 716 10.40 27.99 25.76
C HIS A 716 11.55 27.86 26.75
N PHE A 717 12.74 27.49 26.27
CA PHE A 717 13.87 27.14 27.12
C PHE A 717 15.13 27.90 26.76
N THR A 718 15.96 28.14 27.77
CA THR A 718 17.32 28.68 27.62
C THR A 718 18.33 27.68 28.14
N LEU A 719 19.44 27.57 27.42
CA LEU A 719 20.61 26.81 27.83
C LEU A 719 21.26 27.46 29.07
N PRO A 720 21.94 26.67 29.91
CA PRO A 720 22.54 27.14 31.16
C PRO A 720 23.72 28.11 30.99
#